data_AF-A0A090SAD0-F1
#
_entry.id   AF-A0A090SAD0-F1
#
_cell.length_a   1.000
_cell.length_b   1.000
_cell.length_c   1.000
_cell.angle_alpha   90.00
_cell.angle_beta   90.00
_cell.angle_gamma   90.00
#
_symmetry.space_group_name_H-M   'P 1'
#
loop_
_entity.id
_entity.type
_entity.pdbx_description
1 polymer ?
#
loop_
_entity_poly.entity_id
_entity_poly.type
_entity_poly.pdbx_seq_one_letter_code
_entity_poly.pdbx_strand_id
1 'polypeptide(L)'
;MEISDSNGGRGDYGSLILSSDGRWTFTYDQTDKLDDIKALKPGERLTDTFEVTVTDSHGATSTELVTIRIEGQNDAPTVSGDISGTYVEDNGTDDPSDDLTPITGRAILTDVDNDDFAEFVITDGQTENVYTGLYGDLSIDKDGNWQFTPKNDVMQSLNEDEVKQEVFTVIAQDQNGATITQDITISIEGRNDAPVITGESTGTVVEDGTADVFGVDLTRTDGQLVATDVDNDSSISGWSIETSGVGTYGTLTVDNNGKWTYVIDNSLPATQALISGETVQETFYVVATDNDGGVSNRQEVVIDVIGQRDPGDGSGGGGIIPVDISQLEVTEDGQLVDGDSYIFDVPAAARFVPINGGLYGELVRTPDGNWQYELDNDSPLVQGLDAGETATENWRIILGPFYINVDVTINGTADKPEITYGSDTTSPQNDTILLGEALEDVTDSISGVLGVDDADLGDTHEWAVENGQGSYGTLTVDSETGEWTYVLDPSVELPAGEEVFDTFFVTVTDTDPNEDPSTASDRREVKVKIVGSAEDVVVDNKIIVETVTANEDNDDSNETGTGDSAIVITSADAGGPLELDPSIELGDQITWTLIDGSGTYGSIVVNQDGSWVFTLDNDSQAVQSLQEGETRQDVFEVYAVDQYGKTIVDENGLPQTLEIVVNVNGQNDAPTLQANVEETVVADDPDQTISGQLTVSDVDTQDQGLHTWLQRQMGTSIRITALSPLTVMVHGLMW
;
A
#
# COMPACT_ATOMS: atom_id res chain seq x y z
N MET A 1 1.49 61.60 39.57
CA MET A 1 2.34 61.26 38.42
C MET A 1 1.56 61.58 37.17
N GLU A 2 2.24 62.01 36.11
CA GLU A 2 1.67 62.28 34.80
C GLU A 2 2.66 61.89 33.70
N ILE A 3 2.15 61.57 32.52
CA ILE A 3 2.99 61.42 31.32
C ILE A 3 3.36 62.83 30.87
N SER A 4 4.67 63.11 30.78
CA SER A 4 5.22 64.44 30.45
C SER A 4 5.83 64.51 29.05
N ASP A 5 5.76 63.42 28.27
CA ASP A 5 6.21 63.44 26.88
C ASP A 5 5.38 64.40 25.99
N SER A 6 5.95 64.78 24.84
CA SER A 6 5.31 65.71 23.91
C SER A 6 4.10 65.13 23.16
N ASN A 7 3.91 63.80 23.23
CA ASN A 7 2.93 63.08 22.42
C ASN A 7 1.71 62.62 23.24
N GLY A 8 1.65 62.96 24.53
CA GLY A 8 0.53 62.64 25.41
C GLY A 8 0.40 61.15 25.69
N GLY A 9 1.51 60.42 25.75
CA GLY A 9 1.52 58.97 25.98
C GLY A 9 1.28 58.12 24.74
N ARG A 10 1.36 58.67 23.53
CA ARG A 10 1.29 57.91 22.27
C ARG A 10 2.69 57.65 21.72
N GLY A 11 3.06 56.37 21.64
CA GLY A 11 4.30 55.86 21.07
C GLY A 11 4.14 55.51 19.59
N ASP A 12 5.18 54.90 19.03
CA ASP A 12 5.24 54.44 17.64
C ASP A 12 4.40 53.17 17.45
N TYR A 13 4.21 52.35 18.49
CA TYR A 13 3.51 51.06 18.42
C TYR A 13 2.24 51.01 19.28
N GLY A 14 2.17 51.77 20.38
CA GLY A 14 0.97 51.82 21.21
C GLY A 14 0.86 53.06 22.07
N SER A 15 -0.14 53.05 22.95
CA SER A 15 -0.41 54.16 23.88
C SER A 15 -0.27 53.71 25.33
N LEU A 16 0.46 54.52 26.12
CA LEU A 16 0.60 54.37 27.56
C LEU A 16 -0.45 55.23 28.28
N ILE A 17 -1.21 54.63 29.19
CA ILE A 17 -2.10 55.31 30.12
C ILE A 17 -1.54 55.15 31.53
N LEU A 18 -1.31 56.26 32.24
CA LEU A 18 -0.78 56.28 33.61
C LEU A 18 -1.80 56.86 34.59
N SER A 19 -2.07 56.12 35.66
CA SER A 19 -2.89 56.55 36.79
C SER A 19 -2.08 57.36 37.80
N SER A 20 -2.78 58.20 38.57
CA SER A 20 -2.14 59.11 39.55
C SER A 20 -1.41 58.40 40.70
N ASP A 21 -1.71 57.12 40.93
CA ASP A 21 -1.07 56.23 41.91
C ASP A 21 0.11 55.42 41.35
N GLY A 22 0.49 55.65 40.08
CA GLY A 22 1.64 55.00 39.43
C GLY A 22 1.33 53.72 38.66
N ARG A 23 0.07 53.26 38.65
CA ARG A 23 -0.34 52.14 37.80
C ARG A 23 -0.43 52.58 36.34
N TRP A 24 0.11 51.78 35.43
CA TRP A 24 0.06 52.06 34.00
C TRP A 24 -0.50 50.88 33.19
N THR A 25 -0.99 51.18 32.00
CA THR A 25 -1.42 50.20 30.99
C THR A 25 -0.89 50.64 29.65
N PHE A 26 -0.25 49.74 28.92
CA PHE A 26 0.11 49.95 27.53
C PHE A 26 -0.88 49.19 26.66
N THR A 27 -1.44 49.87 25.66
CA THR A 27 -2.36 49.27 24.69
C THR A 27 -1.76 49.43 23.31
N TYR A 28 -1.57 48.32 22.62
CA TYR A 28 -1.28 48.36 21.19
C TYR A 28 -2.47 48.95 20.42
N ASP A 29 -2.23 50.01 19.64
CA ASP A 29 -3.29 50.72 18.92
C ASP A 29 -2.87 51.30 17.56
N GLN A 30 -1.68 50.96 17.05
CA GLN A 30 -1.16 51.45 15.77
C GLN A 30 -1.26 50.37 14.69
N THR A 31 -2.43 50.23 14.07
CA THR A 31 -2.71 49.17 13.08
C THR A 31 -1.81 49.19 11.84
N ASP A 32 -1.24 50.34 11.48
CA ASP A 32 -0.29 50.50 10.37
C ASP A 32 1.12 49.96 10.70
N LYS A 33 1.36 49.56 11.95
CA LYS A 33 2.60 48.97 12.45
C LYS A 33 2.50 47.49 12.79
N LEU A 34 1.34 46.87 12.50
CA LEU A 34 1.12 45.46 12.82
C LEU A 34 2.07 44.55 12.04
N ASP A 35 2.29 44.85 10.76
CA ASP A 35 3.16 44.05 9.90
C ASP A 35 4.62 44.14 10.35
N ASP A 36 5.08 45.32 10.80
CA ASP A 36 6.42 45.52 11.36
C ASP A 36 6.64 44.68 12.64
N ILE A 37 5.59 44.47 13.44
CA ILE A 37 5.65 43.64 14.67
C ILE A 37 5.58 42.15 14.33
N LYS A 38 4.72 41.76 13.39
CA LYS A 38 4.57 40.38 12.94
C LYS A 38 5.78 39.82 12.20
N ALA A 39 6.64 40.68 11.68
CA ALA A 39 7.87 40.26 11.01
C ALA A 39 9.07 40.15 11.97
N LEU A 40 8.86 40.33 13.28
CA LEU A 40 9.94 40.24 14.26
C LEU A 40 10.22 38.79 14.62
N LYS A 41 11.38 38.31 14.19
CA LYS A 41 11.92 37.00 14.58
C LYS A 41 12.46 36.96 16.01
N PRO A 42 12.74 35.77 16.58
CA PRO A 42 13.35 35.62 17.89
C PRO A 42 14.60 36.47 18.08
N GLY A 43 14.63 37.21 19.20
CA GLY A 43 15.73 38.10 19.57
C GLY A 43 15.66 39.53 18.98
N GLU A 44 14.86 39.75 17.93
CA GLU A 44 14.52 41.09 17.47
C GLU A 44 13.57 41.80 18.43
N ARG A 45 13.63 43.13 18.41
CA ARG A 45 12.78 43.94 19.29
C ARG A 45 12.50 45.32 18.72
N LEU A 46 11.30 45.79 19.01
CA LEU A 46 10.92 47.19 18.84
C LEU A 46 10.75 47.81 20.23
N THR A 47 10.76 49.14 20.30
CA THR A 47 10.72 49.84 21.59
C THR A 47 9.91 51.13 21.49
N ASP A 48 9.04 51.32 22.48
CA ASP A 48 8.39 52.60 22.77
C ASP A 48 8.96 53.18 24.07
N THR A 49 9.21 54.49 24.09
CA THR A 49 9.71 55.19 25.29
C THR A 49 8.80 56.35 25.65
N PHE A 50 8.36 56.39 26.91
CA PHE A 50 7.47 57.42 27.46
C PHE A 50 8.14 58.15 28.61
N GLU A 51 8.07 59.47 28.61
CA GLU A 51 8.59 60.29 29.70
C GLU A 51 7.50 60.48 30.77
N VAL A 52 7.79 60.13 32.02
CA VAL A 52 6.86 60.24 33.15
C VAL A 52 7.42 61.16 34.21
N THR A 53 6.61 62.12 34.66
CA THR A 53 6.97 63.07 35.72
C THR A 53 6.12 62.87 36.97
N VAL A 54 6.78 62.88 38.14
CA VAL A 54 6.15 62.97 39.45
C VAL A 54 6.42 64.33 40.07
N THR A 55 5.39 64.95 40.62
CA THR A 55 5.45 66.25 41.29
C THR A 55 5.01 66.11 42.74
N ASP A 56 5.79 66.62 43.68
CA ASP A 56 5.45 66.59 45.11
C ASP A 56 4.42 67.68 45.48
N SER A 57 3.94 67.66 46.73
CA SER A 57 2.96 68.65 47.21
C SER A 57 3.49 70.08 47.32
N HIS A 58 4.80 70.29 47.13
CA HIS A 58 5.48 71.58 47.20
C HIS A 58 5.95 72.07 45.82
N GLY A 59 5.66 71.32 44.74
CA GLY A 59 5.95 71.68 43.35
C GLY A 59 7.33 71.25 42.83
N ALA A 60 8.09 70.43 43.56
CA ALA A 60 9.32 69.82 43.05
C ALA A 60 8.99 68.62 42.15
N THR A 61 9.72 68.46 41.04
CA THR A 61 9.47 67.40 40.04
C THR A 61 10.65 66.43 39.89
N SER A 62 10.36 65.19 39.54
CA SER A 62 11.32 64.18 39.09
C SER A 62 10.77 63.44 37.87
N THR A 63 11.65 63.08 36.93
CA THR A 63 11.27 62.50 35.65
C THR A 63 12.02 61.19 35.43
N GLU A 64 11.34 60.18 34.85
CA GLU A 64 11.90 58.86 34.52
C GLU A 64 11.34 58.40 33.16
N LEU A 65 12.05 57.49 32.49
CA LEU A 65 11.58 56.87 31.25
C LEU A 65 10.90 55.52 31.54
N VAL A 66 9.69 55.35 31.03
CA VAL A 66 9.03 54.05 30.89
C VAL A 66 9.35 53.52 29.50
N THR A 67 10.06 52.40 29.43
CA THR A 67 10.43 51.76 28.16
C THR A 67 9.61 50.49 27.99
N ILE A 68 8.83 50.41 26.92
CA ILE A 68 8.08 49.23 26.51
C ILE A 68 8.87 48.54 25.41
N ARG A 69 9.22 47.27 25.62
CA ARG A 69 9.91 46.43 24.65
C ARG A 69 8.91 45.45 24.06
N ILE A 70 8.86 45.40 22.74
CA ILE A 70 8.08 44.42 21.98
C ILE A 70 9.11 43.45 21.42
N GLU A 71 9.01 42.18 21.78
CA GLU A 71 9.95 41.14 21.36
C GLU A 71 9.32 40.30 20.27
N GLY A 72 10.14 39.90 19.29
CA GLY A 72 9.76 38.94 18.28
C GLY A 72 9.59 37.54 18.84
N GLN A 73 8.70 36.78 18.22
CA GLN A 73 8.54 35.34 18.43
C GLN A 73 8.93 34.62 17.13
N ASN A 74 9.01 33.29 17.15
CA ASN A 74 9.17 32.53 15.93
C ASN A 74 7.79 32.21 15.38
N ASP A 75 7.40 32.83 14.28
CA ASP A 75 6.13 32.53 13.63
C ASP A 75 6.34 31.37 12.65
N ALA A 76 5.58 30.28 12.79
CA ALA A 76 5.74 29.11 11.91
C ALA A 76 5.44 29.46 10.43
N PRO A 77 6.10 28.78 9.48
CA PRO A 77 5.89 29.03 8.06
C PRO A 77 4.48 28.63 7.62
N THR A 78 4.06 29.17 6.47
CA THR A 78 2.78 28.86 5.82
C THR A 78 2.99 28.20 4.48
N VAL A 79 2.10 27.27 4.10
CA VAL A 79 2.20 26.51 2.84
C VAL A 79 1.09 26.93 1.86
N SER A 80 1.45 26.99 0.58
CA SER A 80 0.54 27.28 -0.55
C SER A 80 1.03 26.58 -1.82
N GLY A 81 0.52 26.94 -3.00
CA GLY A 81 0.93 26.34 -4.28
C GLY A 81 0.10 25.10 -4.62
N ASP A 82 0.73 24.12 -5.25
CA ASP A 82 0.10 22.84 -5.57
C ASP A 82 0.23 21.91 -4.36
N ILE A 83 -0.85 21.77 -3.59
CA ILE A 83 -0.97 20.83 -2.45
C ILE A 83 -1.94 19.70 -2.74
N SER A 84 -2.30 19.54 -4.02
CA SER A 84 -3.16 18.47 -4.50
C SER A 84 -2.80 18.12 -5.95
N GLY A 85 -2.96 16.85 -6.31
CA GLY A 85 -2.83 16.35 -7.68
C GLY A 85 -4.01 15.47 -8.07
N THR A 86 -4.24 15.31 -9.36
CA THR A 86 -5.17 14.32 -9.90
C THR A 86 -4.41 13.41 -10.84
N TYR A 87 -4.44 12.12 -10.55
CA TYR A 87 -4.05 11.05 -11.45
C TYR A 87 -5.32 10.43 -12.02
N VAL A 88 -5.33 10.17 -13.33
CA VAL A 88 -6.41 9.43 -13.96
C VAL A 88 -5.79 8.17 -14.49
N GLU A 89 -6.30 7.04 -14.03
CA GLU A 89 -5.96 5.71 -14.50
C GLU A 89 -5.98 5.64 -16.04
N ASP A 90 -5.08 4.87 -16.59
CA ASP A 90 -4.96 4.57 -18.02
C ASP A 90 -4.92 5.82 -18.88
N ASN A 91 -4.13 6.82 -18.43
CA ASN A 91 -4.04 8.22 -18.87
C ASN A 91 -4.12 8.49 -20.40
N GLY A 92 -5.27 8.21 -21.01
CA GLY A 92 -5.59 8.30 -22.44
C GLY A 92 -5.46 7.03 -23.28
N THR A 93 -5.17 5.84 -22.71
CA THR A 93 -5.02 4.57 -23.45
C THR A 93 -5.46 3.37 -22.61
N ASP A 94 -6.31 2.49 -23.17
CA ASP A 94 -6.71 1.18 -22.62
C ASP A 94 -5.55 0.14 -22.62
N ASP A 95 -4.29 0.60 -22.46
CA ASP A 95 -3.10 -0.25 -22.39
C ASP A 95 -2.52 -0.14 -20.96
N PRO A 96 -2.64 -1.20 -20.14
CA PRO A 96 -2.20 -1.21 -18.74
C PRO A 96 -0.67 -1.08 -18.57
N SER A 97 0.09 -1.00 -19.67
CA SER A 97 1.54 -0.75 -19.63
C SER A 97 1.94 0.72 -19.90
N ASP A 98 1.01 1.59 -20.32
CA ASP A 98 1.27 3.03 -20.55
C ASP A 98 1.01 3.89 -19.27
N ASP A 99 0.56 3.26 -18.18
CA ASP A 99 0.00 3.89 -16.96
C ASP A 99 1.01 4.30 -15.86
N LEU A 100 2.26 4.62 -16.21
CA LEU A 100 3.30 4.95 -15.19
C LEU A 100 3.85 6.36 -15.33
N THR A 101 3.08 7.30 -15.91
CA THR A 101 3.55 8.69 -16.07
C THR A 101 3.36 9.47 -14.77
N PRO A 102 4.45 9.91 -14.10
CA PRO A 102 4.32 10.63 -12.84
C PRO A 102 3.65 12.00 -13.02
N ILE A 103 2.85 12.42 -12.06
CA ILE A 103 2.36 13.80 -11.95
C ILE A 103 3.25 14.59 -11.00
N THR A 104 3.35 15.90 -11.23
CA THR A 104 4.26 16.77 -10.46
C THR A 104 3.56 18.06 -10.06
N GLY A 105 3.96 18.64 -8.93
CA GLY A 105 3.54 19.98 -8.54
C GLY A 105 4.57 20.64 -7.64
N ARG A 106 4.25 21.84 -7.17
CA ARG A 106 5.12 22.59 -6.26
C ARG A 106 4.37 23.20 -5.09
N ALA A 107 4.65 22.70 -3.90
CA ALA A 107 4.30 23.34 -2.65
C ALA A 107 5.23 24.54 -2.38
N ILE A 108 4.68 25.64 -1.89
CA ILE A 108 5.38 26.91 -1.71
C ILE A 108 5.30 27.33 -0.25
N LEU A 109 6.46 27.43 0.38
CA LEU A 109 6.62 27.92 1.75
C LEU A 109 6.83 29.43 1.77
N THR A 110 6.16 30.10 2.70
CA THR A 110 6.39 31.51 3.02
C THR A 110 6.42 31.74 4.52
N ASP A 111 7.37 32.57 4.95
CA ASP A 111 7.51 33.00 6.33
C ASP A 111 7.25 34.51 6.46
N VAL A 112 6.66 34.92 7.58
CA VAL A 112 6.40 36.34 7.88
C VAL A 112 7.61 36.99 8.55
N ASP A 113 8.48 36.20 9.18
CA ASP A 113 9.65 36.68 9.91
C ASP A 113 10.73 37.26 8.99
N ASN A 114 11.36 38.35 9.46
CA ASN A 114 12.31 39.11 8.65
C ASN A 114 13.54 38.29 8.27
N ASP A 115 13.80 38.21 6.96
CA ASP A 115 14.89 37.44 6.36
C ASP A 115 14.88 35.95 6.75
N ASP A 116 13.74 35.40 7.13
CA ASP A 116 13.55 33.98 7.39
C ASP A 116 13.06 33.23 6.13
N PHE A 117 13.38 31.95 6.06
CA PHE A 117 12.90 31.05 5.02
C PHE A 117 12.73 29.63 5.57
N ALA A 118 11.76 28.92 5.02
CA ALA A 118 11.50 27.54 5.37
C ALA A 118 11.82 26.58 4.23
N GLU A 119 12.17 25.36 4.61
CA GLU A 119 12.41 24.22 3.71
C GLU A 119 11.59 23.01 4.19
N PHE A 120 11.23 22.12 3.28
CA PHE A 120 10.66 20.82 3.67
C PHE A 120 11.72 19.97 4.35
N VAL A 121 11.32 19.26 5.40
CA VAL A 121 12.19 18.38 6.19
C VAL A 121 12.48 17.13 5.37
N ILE A 122 13.75 16.95 4.99
CA ILE A 122 14.23 15.78 4.23
C ILE A 122 15.16 14.94 5.10
N THR A 123 15.09 13.62 4.96
CA THR A 123 15.92 12.66 5.69
C THR A 123 17.40 12.95 5.47
N ASP A 124 18.22 12.95 6.52
CA ASP A 124 19.65 13.29 6.41
C ASP A 124 20.37 12.41 5.37
N GLY A 125 21.15 13.06 4.51
CA GLY A 125 21.84 12.44 3.39
C GLY A 125 20.98 12.17 2.14
N GLN A 126 19.68 12.46 2.15
CA GLN A 126 18.80 12.37 0.98
C GLN A 126 18.65 13.72 0.26
N THR A 127 18.18 13.66 -0.99
CA THR A 127 17.82 14.86 -1.78
C THR A 127 16.32 15.14 -1.77
N GLU A 128 15.52 14.12 -1.49
CA GLU A 128 14.06 14.15 -1.38
C GLU A 128 13.63 13.07 -0.37
N ASN A 129 12.47 13.26 0.25
CA ASN A 129 11.78 12.19 0.97
C ASN A 129 10.87 11.47 -0.02
N VAL A 130 10.72 10.16 0.17
CA VAL A 130 9.79 9.33 -0.59
C VAL A 130 8.85 8.68 0.40
N TYR A 131 7.57 8.92 0.21
CA TYR A 131 6.47 8.30 0.94
C TYR A 131 5.86 7.23 0.03
N THR A 132 5.74 6.02 0.55
CA THR A 132 5.14 4.88 -0.16
C THR A 132 3.64 4.98 -0.02
N GLY A 133 2.89 5.09 -1.12
CA GLY A 133 1.43 5.00 -1.08
C GLY A 133 0.95 3.64 -1.58
N LEU A 134 -0.32 3.36 -1.32
CA LEU A 134 -1.09 2.27 -1.90
C LEU A 134 -1.23 2.45 -3.42
N TYR A 135 -1.65 3.65 -3.86
CA TYR A 135 -1.83 3.95 -5.28
C TYR A 135 -0.56 4.50 -5.93
N GLY A 136 0.39 5.02 -5.17
CA GLY A 136 1.67 5.46 -5.74
C GLY A 136 2.61 6.05 -4.73
N ASP A 137 3.86 6.25 -5.12
CA ASP A 137 4.88 6.83 -4.24
C ASP A 137 4.95 8.35 -4.45
N LEU A 138 4.88 9.13 -3.37
CA LEU A 138 5.08 10.58 -3.40
C LEU A 138 6.52 10.93 -2.98
N SER A 139 7.28 11.57 -3.86
CA SER A 139 8.53 12.22 -3.49
C SER A 139 8.35 13.73 -3.32
N ILE A 140 9.11 14.34 -2.41
CA ILE A 140 9.18 15.80 -2.24
C ILE A 140 10.60 16.24 -1.89
N ASP A 141 11.09 17.29 -2.55
CA ASP A 141 12.37 17.92 -2.23
C ASP A 141 12.22 19.09 -1.24
N LYS A 142 13.36 19.55 -0.71
CA LYS A 142 13.42 20.68 0.24
C LYS A 142 12.78 21.98 -0.28
N ASP A 143 12.70 22.16 -1.60
CA ASP A 143 12.18 23.35 -2.28
C ASP A 143 10.67 23.24 -2.59
N GLY A 144 10.06 22.11 -2.20
CA GLY A 144 8.64 21.79 -2.34
C GLY A 144 8.24 21.23 -3.69
N ASN A 145 9.19 20.86 -4.55
CA ASN A 145 8.85 20.17 -5.78
C ASN A 145 8.51 18.72 -5.42
N TRP A 146 7.29 18.31 -5.72
CA TRP A 146 6.83 16.95 -5.46
C TRP A 146 6.49 16.21 -6.75
N GLN A 147 6.63 14.90 -6.71
CA GLN A 147 6.29 13.96 -7.78
C GLN A 147 5.51 12.78 -7.19
N PHE A 148 4.36 12.48 -7.76
CA PHE A 148 3.62 11.25 -7.47
C PHE A 148 3.84 10.25 -8.61
N THR A 149 4.37 9.09 -8.28
CA THR A 149 4.63 7.98 -9.21
C THR A 149 3.58 6.90 -8.99
N PRO A 150 2.61 6.73 -9.91
CA PRO A 150 1.50 5.79 -9.75
C PRO A 150 1.98 4.33 -9.78
N LYS A 151 1.18 3.44 -9.17
CA LYS A 151 1.27 1.98 -9.22
C LYS A 151 0.03 1.47 -9.94
N ASN A 152 0.24 0.87 -11.13
CA ASN A 152 -0.87 0.48 -11.99
C ASN A 152 -1.70 -0.68 -11.40
N ASP A 153 -1.05 -1.69 -10.82
CA ASP A 153 -1.68 -2.94 -10.38
C ASP A 153 -2.81 -2.78 -9.36
N VAL A 154 -2.79 -1.69 -8.58
CA VAL A 154 -3.83 -1.39 -7.59
C VAL A 154 -5.00 -0.60 -8.19
N MET A 155 -4.73 0.24 -9.20
CA MET A 155 -5.73 1.14 -9.79
C MET A 155 -6.72 0.39 -10.67
N GLN A 156 -6.30 -0.69 -11.32
CA GLN A 156 -7.08 -1.47 -12.29
C GLN A 156 -8.37 -2.09 -11.75
N SER A 157 -8.64 -1.95 -10.46
CA SER A 157 -9.91 -2.37 -9.87
C SER A 157 -10.90 -1.22 -9.67
N LEU A 158 -10.51 0.02 -9.97
CA LEU A 158 -11.33 1.20 -9.76
C LEU A 158 -12.29 1.43 -10.92
N ASN A 159 -13.56 1.60 -10.58
CA ASN A 159 -14.60 1.77 -11.59
C ASN A 159 -14.49 3.07 -12.37
N GLU A 160 -15.17 3.15 -13.53
CA GLU A 160 -15.32 4.41 -14.27
C GLU A 160 -15.86 5.52 -13.35
N ASP A 161 -15.15 6.66 -13.34
CA ASP A 161 -15.45 7.83 -12.51
C ASP A 161 -15.35 7.58 -10.98
N GLU A 162 -14.89 6.42 -10.52
CA GLU A 162 -14.56 6.20 -9.11
C GLU A 162 -13.38 7.09 -8.71
N VAL A 163 -13.47 7.69 -7.52
CA VAL A 163 -12.43 8.59 -7.02
C VAL A 163 -11.95 8.13 -5.66
N LYS A 164 -10.69 7.72 -5.60
CA LYS A 164 -9.98 7.43 -4.35
C LYS A 164 -9.05 8.58 -4.01
N GLN A 165 -8.79 8.77 -2.73
CA GLN A 165 -7.87 9.79 -2.25
C GLN A 165 -6.74 9.13 -1.48
N GLU A 166 -5.53 9.59 -1.79
CA GLU A 166 -4.35 9.26 -1.04
C GLU A 166 -3.74 10.54 -0.47
N VAL A 167 -3.45 10.53 0.83
CA VAL A 167 -2.98 11.69 1.58
C VAL A 167 -1.61 11.39 2.14
N PHE A 168 -0.65 12.26 1.85
CA PHE A 168 0.71 12.21 2.36
C PHE A 168 0.98 13.44 3.23
N THR A 169 1.22 13.24 4.52
CA THR A 169 1.61 14.31 5.42
C THR A 169 3.11 14.59 5.32
N VAL A 170 3.46 15.81 4.90
CA VAL A 170 4.83 16.32 4.85
C VAL A 170 5.07 17.36 5.94
N ILE A 171 6.33 17.55 6.33
CA ILE A 171 6.71 18.51 7.39
C ILE A 171 7.65 19.54 6.80
N ALA A 172 7.46 20.81 7.15
CA ALA A 172 8.39 21.90 6.83
C ALA A 172 8.85 22.61 8.10
N GLN A 173 10.06 23.18 8.06
CA GLN A 173 10.68 23.88 9.17
C GLN A 173 11.37 25.17 8.67
N ASP A 174 11.27 26.24 9.45
CA ASP A 174 12.01 27.50 9.22
C ASP A 174 13.46 27.44 9.73
N GLN A 175 14.23 28.52 9.58
CA GLN A 175 15.64 28.53 10.01
C GLN A 175 15.81 28.56 11.53
N ASN A 176 14.74 28.87 12.25
CA ASN A 176 14.73 29.13 13.68
C ASN A 176 14.09 27.98 14.47
N GLY A 177 13.56 26.98 13.79
CA GLY A 177 13.10 25.71 14.31
C GLY A 177 11.59 25.50 14.28
N ALA A 178 10.75 26.51 13.99
CA ALA A 178 9.31 26.29 14.00
C ALA A 178 8.86 25.47 12.78
N THR A 179 7.93 24.56 13.03
CA THR A 179 7.49 23.55 12.07
C THR A 179 6.01 23.64 11.74
N ILE A 180 5.64 23.17 10.54
CA ILE A 180 4.25 22.96 10.12
C ILE A 180 4.09 21.62 9.41
N THR A 181 2.95 20.95 9.60
CA THR A 181 2.52 19.80 8.80
C THR A 181 1.68 20.27 7.61
N GLN A 182 1.82 19.60 6.47
CA GLN A 182 1.00 19.83 5.29
C GLN A 182 0.63 18.51 4.64
N ASP A 183 -0.64 18.33 4.34
CA ASP A 183 -1.10 17.21 3.54
C ASP A 183 -0.97 17.52 2.04
N ILE A 184 -0.40 16.59 1.29
CA ILE A 184 -0.47 16.56 -0.18
C ILE A 184 -1.49 15.48 -0.55
N THR A 185 -2.62 15.90 -1.13
CA THR A 185 -3.71 15.00 -1.50
C THR A 185 -3.65 14.64 -2.97
N ILE A 186 -3.49 13.37 -3.28
CA ILE A 186 -3.60 12.82 -4.63
C ILE A 186 -4.99 12.23 -4.80
N SER A 187 -5.70 12.69 -5.82
CA SER A 187 -6.98 12.13 -6.26
C SER A 187 -6.69 11.15 -7.38
N ILE A 188 -7.12 9.90 -7.23
CA ILE A 188 -6.99 8.84 -8.22
C ILE A 188 -8.38 8.62 -8.81
N GLU A 189 -8.53 8.93 -10.10
CA GLU A 189 -9.77 8.73 -10.84
C GLU A 189 -9.65 7.44 -11.66
N GLY A 190 -10.54 6.49 -11.41
CA GLY A 190 -10.60 5.21 -12.12
C GLY A 190 -11.16 5.34 -13.54
N ARG A 191 -10.84 4.36 -14.39
CA ARG A 191 -11.38 4.24 -15.74
C ARG A 191 -11.86 2.83 -15.98
N ASN A 192 -12.90 2.71 -16.80
CA ASN A 192 -13.38 1.41 -17.23
C ASN A 192 -12.31 0.66 -18.02
N ASP A 193 -11.95 -0.51 -17.53
CA ASP A 193 -11.16 -1.52 -18.21
C ASP A 193 -12.03 -2.33 -19.17
N ALA A 194 -11.42 -2.91 -20.20
CA ALA A 194 -12.15 -3.76 -21.14
C ALA A 194 -12.20 -5.21 -20.63
N PRO A 195 -13.34 -5.92 -20.72
CA PRO A 195 -13.41 -7.27 -20.21
C PRO A 195 -12.50 -8.21 -21.00
N VAL A 196 -11.99 -9.25 -20.34
CA VAL A 196 -11.13 -10.27 -20.93
C VAL A 196 -11.93 -11.55 -21.14
N ILE A 197 -11.99 -12.04 -22.38
CA ILE A 197 -12.67 -13.30 -22.72
C ILE A 197 -11.71 -14.49 -22.51
N THR A 198 -12.24 -15.57 -21.92
CA THR A 198 -11.63 -16.89 -21.79
C THR A 198 -12.70 -17.98 -22.03
N GLY A 199 -12.37 -19.26 -21.78
CA GLY A 199 -13.28 -20.39 -21.95
C GLY A 199 -13.08 -21.17 -23.24
N GLU A 200 -14.05 -22.02 -23.57
CA GLU A 200 -13.98 -22.93 -24.71
C GLU A 200 -14.10 -22.16 -26.02
N SER A 201 -13.11 -22.35 -26.89
CA SER A 201 -13.00 -21.58 -28.14
C SER A 201 -12.70 -22.45 -29.35
N THR A 202 -12.89 -23.76 -29.23
CA THR A 202 -12.72 -24.72 -30.31
C THR A 202 -13.89 -25.67 -30.38
N GLY A 203 -14.22 -26.16 -31.58
CA GLY A 203 -15.25 -27.19 -31.76
C GLY A 203 -15.01 -27.99 -33.03
N THR A 204 -15.60 -29.19 -33.10
CA THR A 204 -15.47 -30.08 -34.27
C THR A 204 -16.84 -30.44 -34.83
N VAL A 205 -16.97 -30.40 -36.15
CA VAL A 205 -18.15 -30.93 -36.87
C VAL A 205 -17.72 -31.79 -38.05
N VAL A 206 -18.65 -32.62 -38.53
CA VAL A 206 -18.40 -33.51 -39.67
C VAL A 206 -19.43 -33.23 -40.77
N GLU A 207 -18.93 -33.01 -41.99
CA GLU A 207 -19.75 -32.94 -43.21
C GLU A 207 -20.66 -34.16 -43.31
N ASP A 208 -21.93 -33.96 -43.67
CA ASP A 208 -22.92 -35.03 -43.78
C ASP A 208 -23.05 -35.92 -42.53
N GLY A 209 -22.49 -35.46 -41.41
CA GLY A 209 -22.76 -35.97 -40.09
C GLY A 209 -24.26 -36.09 -39.94
N THR A 210 -24.74 -37.27 -39.61
CA THR A 210 -26.15 -37.44 -39.29
C THR A 210 -26.26 -37.48 -37.79
N ALA A 211 -27.28 -36.83 -37.23
CA ALA A 211 -27.69 -36.95 -35.81
C ALA A 211 -28.07 -38.39 -35.38
N ASP A 212 -27.76 -39.40 -36.20
CA ASP A 212 -28.16 -40.81 -36.09
C ASP A 212 -26.97 -41.76 -36.34
N VAL A 213 -25.75 -41.24 -36.44
CA VAL A 213 -24.51 -42.03 -36.34
C VAL A 213 -24.17 -42.05 -34.85
N PHE A 214 -24.75 -43.04 -34.16
CA PHE A 214 -24.36 -43.52 -32.82
C PHE A 214 -24.70 -42.70 -31.57
N GLY A 215 -25.24 -41.48 -31.70
CA GLY A 215 -25.83 -40.76 -30.55
C GLY A 215 -25.37 -39.32 -30.41
N VAL A 216 -24.23 -38.99 -31.02
CA VAL A 216 -23.64 -37.65 -31.04
C VAL A 216 -24.08 -36.89 -32.30
N ASP A 217 -24.53 -35.65 -32.13
CA ASP A 217 -24.93 -34.80 -33.25
C ASP A 217 -23.74 -34.02 -33.82
N LEU A 218 -22.96 -34.66 -34.69
CA LEU A 218 -21.81 -34.04 -35.38
C LEU A 218 -22.17 -32.95 -36.41
N THR A 219 -23.45 -32.59 -36.54
CA THR A 219 -23.88 -31.43 -37.34
C THR A 219 -23.76 -30.10 -36.62
N ARG A 220 -23.52 -30.14 -35.30
CA ARG A 220 -23.33 -28.97 -34.48
C ARG A 220 -22.26 -29.21 -33.43
N THR A 221 -21.71 -28.14 -32.94
CA THR A 221 -20.83 -28.11 -31.77
C THR A 221 -21.12 -26.81 -31.03
N ASP A 222 -21.04 -26.84 -29.72
CA ASP A 222 -21.21 -25.68 -28.86
C ASP A 222 -20.06 -25.61 -27.86
N GLY A 223 -19.94 -24.44 -27.23
CA GLY A 223 -19.02 -24.24 -26.14
C GLY A 223 -19.34 -22.96 -25.39
N GLN A 224 -18.69 -22.80 -24.24
CA GLN A 224 -18.94 -21.71 -23.31
C GLN A 224 -17.77 -20.73 -23.27
N LEU A 225 -17.99 -19.50 -23.74
CA LEU A 225 -17.08 -18.38 -23.47
C LEU A 225 -17.48 -17.67 -22.20
N VAL A 226 -16.50 -17.17 -21.47
CA VAL A 226 -16.69 -16.38 -20.26
C VAL A 226 -15.89 -15.09 -20.39
N ALA A 227 -16.41 -14.00 -19.85
CA ALA A 227 -15.70 -12.73 -19.83
C ALA A 227 -15.66 -12.20 -18.41
N THR A 228 -14.49 -11.76 -18.00
CA THR A 228 -14.23 -11.24 -16.66
C THR A 228 -13.68 -9.84 -16.80
N ASP A 229 -14.03 -8.98 -15.86
CA ASP A 229 -13.57 -7.61 -15.82
C ASP A 229 -12.81 -7.38 -14.51
N VAL A 230 -11.78 -6.54 -14.58
CA VAL A 230 -10.92 -6.25 -13.42
C VAL A 230 -11.52 -5.14 -12.55
N ASP A 231 -12.36 -4.29 -13.13
CA ASP A 231 -13.16 -3.28 -12.44
C ASP A 231 -14.06 -3.88 -11.34
N ASN A 232 -14.07 -3.27 -10.15
CA ASN A 232 -14.91 -3.67 -9.03
C ASN A 232 -16.40 -3.64 -9.39
N ASP A 233 -17.20 -4.66 -9.04
CA ASP A 233 -18.64 -4.70 -9.37
C ASP A 233 -18.97 -4.64 -10.89
N SER A 234 -17.98 -4.76 -11.79
CA SER A 234 -18.22 -4.82 -13.23
C SER A 234 -18.86 -6.14 -13.65
N SER A 235 -19.69 -6.07 -14.69
CA SER A 235 -20.53 -7.16 -15.16
C SER A 235 -20.69 -7.13 -16.67
N ILE A 236 -20.70 -8.31 -17.28
CA ILE A 236 -20.86 -8.44 -18.73
C ILE A 236 -22.30 -8.13 -19.13
N SER A 237 -22.49 -7.05 -19.90
CA SER A 237 -23.79 -6.59 -20.38
C SER A 237 -24.19 -7.18 -21.73
N GLY A 238 -23.24 -7.71 -22.50
CA GLY A 238 -23.53 -8.33 -23.78
C GLY A 238 -22.39 -9.10 -24.45
N TRP A 239 -22.78 -9.95 -25.39
CA TRP A 239 -21.91 -10.74 -26.26
C TRP A 239 -22.28 -10.51 -27.72
N SER A 240 -21.28 -10.48 -28.61
CA SER A 240 -21.54 -10.37 -30.04
C SER A 240 -20.44 -10.99 -30.90
N ILE A 241 -20.79 -11.34 -32.13
CA ILE A 241 -19.83 -11.74 -33.16
C ILE A 241 -19.53 -10.49 -33.98
N GLU A 242 -18.25 -10.17 -34.22
CA GLU A 242 -17.86 -8.95 -34.97
C GLU A 242 -18.48 -8.89 -36.39
N THR A 243 -18.87 -10.04 -36.94
CA THR A 243 -19.48 -10.18 -38.27
C THR A 243 -20.84 -10.89 -38.18
N SER A 244 -21.34 -11.46 -39.29
CA SER A 244 -22.67 -12.09 -39.32
C SER A 244 -22.75 -13.48 -38.70
N GLY A 245 -21.64 -14.03 -38.17
CA GLY A 245 -21.56 -15.43 -37.73
C GLY A 245 -21.71 -16.45 -38.86
N VAL A 246 -21.88 -16.02 -40.11
CA VAL A 246 -22.05 -16.89 -41.28
C VAL A 246 -20.69 -17.17 -41.90
N GLY A 247 -20.30 -18.44 -41.90
CA GLY A 247 -19.07 -18.93 -42.49
C GLY A 247 -19.23 -19.43 -43.92
N THR A 248 -18.16 -20.08 -44.40
CA THR A 248 -18.06 -20.85 -45.63
C THR A 248 -18.77 -22.19 -45.55
N TYR A 249 -18.73 -22.87 -44.40
CA TYR A 249 -19.28 -24.22 -44.22
C TYR A 249 -20.52 -24.28 -43.32
N GLY A 250 -20.71 -23.27 -42.45
CA GLY A 250 -21.82 -23.24 -41.50
C GLY A 250 -22.10 -21.86 -40.92
N THR A 251 -22.72 -21.83 -39.74
CA THR A 251 -23.07 -20.59 -39.03
C THR A 251 -22.83 -20.75 -37.54
N LEU A 252 -22.12 -19.79 -36.95
CA LEU A 252 -21.93 -19.60 -35.52
C LEU A 252 -22.93 -18.58 -34.98
N THR A 253 -23.51 -18.87 -33.82
CA THR A 253 -24.30 -17.95 -33.00
C THR A 253 -23.71 -17.90 -31.59
N VAL A 254 -23.84 -16.76 -30.90
CA VAL A 254 -23.51 -16.63 -29.46
C VAL A 254 -24.73 -16.03 -28.75
N ASP A 255 -25.06 -16.54 -27.57
CA ASP A 255 -26.13 -15.99 -26.74
C ASP A 255 -25.63 -14.96 -25.72
N ASN A 256 -26.53 -14.45 -24.89
CA ASN A 256 -26.21 -13.41 -23.91
C ASN A 256 -25.36 -13.90 -22.74
N ASN A 257 -25.15 -15.21 -22.63
CA ASN A 257 -24.38 -15.84 -21.57
C ASN A 257 -23.01 -16.30 -22.08
N GLY A 258 -22.62 -15.95 -23.31
CA GLY A 258 -21.36 -16.38 -23.91
C GLY A 258 -21.39 -17.80 -24.49
N LYS A 259 -22.52 -18.51 -24.42
CA LYS A 259 -22.65 -19.82 -25.05
C LYS A 259 -22.72 -19.66 -26.56
N TRP A 260 -21.75 -20.21 -27.26
CA TRP A 260 -21.73 -20.24 -28.71
C TRP A 260 -22.21 -21.59 -29.24
N THR A 261 -22.77 -21.58 -30.44
CA THR A 261 -23.21 -22.78 -31.14
C THR A 261 -22.89 -22.61 -32.61
N TYR A 262 -22.16 -23.56 -33.16
CA TYR A 262 -21.91 -23.67 -34.59
C TYR A 262 -22.76 -24.79 -35.18
N VAL A 263 -23.38 -24.53 -36.33
CA VAL A 263 -24.15 -25.52 -37.10
C VAL A 263 -23.61 -25.57 -38.52
N ILE A 264 -23.21 -26.76 -38.97
CA ILE A 264 -22.76 -26.98 -40.34
C ILE A 264 -23.94 -26.96 -41.33
N ASP A 265 -23.76 -26.37 -42.52
CA ASP A 265 -24.74 -26.40 -43.60
C ASP A 265 -24.29 -27.37 -44.70
N ASN A 266 -24.75 -28.61 -44.57
CA ASN A 266 -24.50 -29.69 -45.54
C ASN A 266 -25.15 -29.44 -46.92
N SER A 267 -25.95 -28.37 -47.09
CA SER A 267 -26.47 -28.00 -48.41
C SER A 267 -25.49 -27.16 -49.24
N LEU A 268 -24.41 -26.66 -48.62
CA LEU A 268 -23.43 -25.81 -49.28
C LEU A 268 -22.50 -26.63 -50.20
N PRO A 269 -22.26 -26.17 -51.44
CA PRO A 269 -21.33 -26.84 -52.34
C PRO A 269 -19.88 -26.88 -51.85
N ALA A 270 -19.49 -25.98 -50.93
CA ALA A 270 -18.16 -25.95 -50.35
C ALA A 270 -17.99 -27.06 -49.31
N THR A 271 -19.01 -27.27 -48.47
CA THR A 271 -19.11 -28.39 -47.52
C THR A 271 -19.05 -29.71 -48.27
N GLN A 272 -19.91 -29.88 -49.29
CA GLN A 272 -20.00 -31.06 -50.17
C GLN A 272 -18.80 -31.31 -51.12
N ALA A 273 -17.71 -30.59 -50.91
CA ALA A 273 -16.49 -30.73 -51.71
C ALA A 273 -15.29 -31.16 -50.88
N LEU A 274 -15.44 -31.29 -49.55
CA LEU A 274 -14.40 -31.77 -48.66
C LEU A 274 -14.13 -33.25 -48.94
N ILE A 275 -12.86 -33.64 -48.90
CA ILE A 275 -12.48 -35.03 -49.08
C ILE A 275 -12.66 -35.75 -47.74
N SER A 276 -13.07 -37.03 -47.78
CA SER A 276 -13.15 -37.87 -46.58
C SER A 276 -11.85 -37.80 -45.75
N GLY A 277 -11.97 -37.38 -44.49
CA GLY A 277 -10.86 -37.19 -43.54
C GLY A 277 -10.05 -35.90 -43.74
N GLU A 278 -10.45 -35.01 -44.65
CA GLU A 278 -9.87 -33.67 -44.79
C GLU A 278 -10.42 -32.77 -43.68
N THR A 279 -9.54 -32.23 -42.84
CA THR A 279 -9.89 -31.21 -41.84
C THR A 279 -9.59 -29.81 -42.37
N VAL A 280 -10.59 -28.93 -42.33
CA VAL A 280 -10.45 -27.50 -42.63
C VAL A 280 -10.93 -26.66 -41.46
N GLN A 281 -10.34 -25.47 -41.28
CA GLN A 281 -10.67 -24.58 -40.17
C GLN A 281 -11.55 -23.40 -40.59
N GLU A 282 -12.51 -23.06 -39.74
CA GLU A 282 -13.32 -21.86 -39.82
C GLU A 282 -13.21 -21.04 -38.53
N THR A 283 -12.82 -19.76 -38.64
CA THR A 283 -12.57 -18.89 -37.47
C THR A 283 -13.62 -17.77 -37.39
N PHE A 284 -14.22 -17.62 -36.21
CA PHE A 284 -15.11 -16.53 -35.86
C PHE A 284 -14.47 -15.65 -34.77
N TYR A 285 -14.88 -14.38 -34.70
CA TYR A 285 -14.38 -13.43 -33.71
C TYR A 285 -15.53 -12.96 -32.83
N VAL A 286 -15.44 -13.28 -31.54
CA VAL A 286 -16.43 -12.93 -30.52
C VAL A 286 -15.86 -11.82 -29.64
N VAL A 287 -16.72 -10.88 -29.23
CA VAL A 287 -16.40 -9.83 -28.26
C VAL A 287 -17.48 -9.78 -27.17
N ALA A 288 -17.07 -9.37 -25.98
CA ALA A 288 -17.91 -9.11 -24.82
C ALA A 288 -17.93 -7.60 -24.55
N THR A 289 -18.99 -7.13 -23.90
CA THR A 289 -19.15 -5.73 -23.50
C THR A 289 -19.60 -5.69 -22.05
N ASP A 290 -18.92 -4.91 -21.21
CA ASP A 290 -19.30 -4.70 -19.81
C ASP A 290 -20.49 -3.73 -19.67
N ASN A 291 -20.89 -3.39 -18.44
CA ASN A 291 -22.01 -2.48 -18.15
C ASN A 291 -21.72 -1.00 -18.36
N ASP A 292 -20.45 -0.61 -18.45
CA ASP A 292 -19.99 0.78 -18.59
C ASP A 292 -19.56 1.10 -20.04
N GLY A 293 -19.53 0.07 -20.89
CA GLY A 293 -19.43 0.14 -22.34
C GLY A 293 -18.06 -0.26 -22.92
N GLY A 294 -17.14 -0.77 -22.10
CA GLY A 294 -15.87 -1.33 -22.57
C GLY A 294 -16.12 -2.58 -23.41
N VAL A 295 -15.24 -2.81 -24.39
CA VAL A 295 -15.37 -3.91 -25.35
C VAL A 295 -14.09 -4.71 -25.34
N SER A 296 -14.21 -6.00 -25.09
CA SER A 296 -13.09 -6.91 -25.02
C SER A 296 -12.23 -6.89 -26.28
N ASN A 297 -10.98 -7.33 -26.14
CA ASN A 297 -10.24 -7.85 -27.28
C ASN A 297 -11.02 -9.01 -27.93
N ARG A 298 -10.81 -9.22 -29.24
CA ARG A 298 -11.49 -10.29 -29.97
C ARG A 298 -11.00 -11.67 -29.50
N GLN A 299 -11.94 -12.55 -29.17
CA GLN A 299 -11.70 -13.98 -28.96
C GLN A 299 -11.92 -14.74 -30.27
N GLU A 300 -10.95 -15.55 -30.65
CA GLU A 300 -11.09 -16.46 -31.80
C GLU A 300 -11.84 -17.71 -31.36
N VAL A 301 -12.91 -18.06 -32.09
CA VAL A 301 -13.56 -19.38 -31.98
C VAL A 301 -13.26 -20.15 -33.26
N VAL A 302 -12.57 -21.29 -33.15
CA VAL A 302 -12.05 -22.08 -34.28
C VAL A 302 -12.82 -23.39 -34.40
N ILE A 303 -13.45 -23.61 -35.55
CA ILE A 303 -14.20 -24.82 -35.84
C ILE A 303 -13.43 -25.68 -36.84
N ASP A 304 -13.10 -26.90 -36.43
CA ASP A 304 -12.58 -27.94 -37.31
C ASP A 304 -13.76 -28.62 -38.03
N VAL A 305 -13.78 -28.51 -39.36
CA VAL A 305 -14.78 -29.13 -40.23
C VAL A 305 -14.12 -30.30 -40.95
N ILE A 306 -14.58 -31.50 -40.66
CA ILE A 306 -14.01 -32.74 -41.22
C ILE A 306 -14.89 -33.24 -42.35
N GLY A 307 -14.30 -33.45 -43.52
CA GLY A 307 -14.98 -33.99 -44.68
C GLY A 307 -15.38 -35.45 -44.48
N GLN A 308 -16.58 -35.80 -44.94
CA GLN A 308 -17.07 -37.18 -44.98
C GLN A 308 -17.16 -37.65 -46.43
N ARG A 309 -17.15 -38.97 -46.65
CA ARG A 309 -17.41 -39.51 -47.98
C ARG A 309 -18.87 -39.27 -48.38
N ASP A 310 -19.07 -38.41 -49.38
CA ASP A 310 -20.32 -38.25 -50.12
C ASP A 310 -20.93 -39.60 -50.57
N PRO A 311 -22.21 -39.88 -50.26
CA PRO A 311 -22.95 -41.01 -50.82
C PRO A 311 -23.20 -40.85 -52.34
N GLY A 312 -22.18 -41.08 -53.17
CA GLY A 312 -22.35 -40.86 -54.62
C GLY A 312 -21.09 -40.81 -55.48
N ASP A 313 -19.89 -40.85 -54.90
CA ASP A 313 -18.59 -40.78 -55.59
C ASP A 313 -18.29 -41.91 -56.61
N GLY A 314 -19.24 -42.83 -56.79
CA GLY A 314 -19.24 -43.74 -57.93
C GLY A 314 -18.53 -45.07 -57.71
N SER A 315 -18.38 -45.53 -56.47
CA SER A 315 -18.23 -46.98 -56.23
C SER A 315 -19.60 -47.69 -56.38
N GLY A 316 -20.07 -47.76 -57.62
CA GLY A 316 -21.34 -48.39 -57.99
C GLY A 316 -21.52 -49.74 -57.31
N GLY A 317 -22.56 -49.85 -56.49
CA GLY A 317 -23.11 -51.10 -55.99
C GLY A 317 -23.64 -51.96 -57.15
N GLY A 318 -22.74 -52.56 -57.91
CA GLY A 318 -23.05 -53.72 -58.72
C GLY A 318 -23.12 -54.93 -57.80
N GLY A 319 -24.28 -55.57 -57.70
CA GLY A 319 -24.57 -56.69 -56.78
C GLY A 319 -23.52 -57.80 -56.77
N ILE A 320 -22.51 -57.63 -55.92
CA ILE A 320 -21.56 -58.64 -55.49
C ILE A 320 -22.10 -59.27 -54.20
N ILE A 321 -21.81 -60.54 -53.97
CA ILE A 321 -22.31 -61.30 -52.81
C ILE A 321 -21.25 -61.21 -51.69
N PRO A 322 -21.62 -60.83 -50.45
CA PRO A 322 -20.69 -60.80 -49.32
C PRO A 322 -20.19 -62.21 -49.02
N VAL A 323 -18.89 -62.35 -48.76
CA VAL A 323 -18.27 -63.65 -48.42
C VAL A 323 -18.36 -63.93 -46.91
N ASP A 324 -18.23 -62.88 -46.08
CA ASP A 324 -18.28 -62.97 -44.63
C ASP A 324 -18.49 -61.57 -44.00
N ILE A 325 -18.86 -61.54 -42.71
CA ILE A 325 -18.88 -60.33 -41.86
C ILE A 325 -17.91 -60.58 -40.70
N SER A 326 -16.87 -59.76 -40.59
CA SER A 326 -16.00 -59.73 -39.40
C SER A 326 -16.38 -58.54 -38.52
N GLN A 327 -16.53 -58.78 -37.22
CA GLN A 327 -16.73 -57.75 -36.21
C GLN A 327 -15.41 -57.57 -35.45
N LEU A 328 -14.98 -56.33 -35.25
CA LEU A 328 -13.81 -55.95 -34.46
C LEU A 328 -14.23 -54.98 -33.36
N GLU A 329 -13.61 -55.08 -32.20
CA GLU A 329 -13.83 -54.17 -31.07
C GLU A 329 -12.49 -53.57 -30.66
N VAL A 330 -12.35 -52.26 -30.81
CA VAL A 330 -11.22 -51.48 -30.30
C VAL A 330 -11.70 -50.54 -29.22
N THR A 331 -10.81 -50.15 -28.32
CA THR A 331 -11.10 -49.22 -27.24
C THR A 331 -10.13 -48.07 -27.36
N GLU A 332 -10.64 -46.86 -27.20
CA GLU A 332 -9.85 -45.66 -26.94
C GLU A 332 -8.86 -45.90 -25.80
N ASP A 333 -7.70 -45.23 -25.85
CA ASP A 333 -6.59 -45.37 -24.91
C ASP A 333 -6.00 -46.79 -24.78
N GLY A 334 -6.47 -47.69 -25.64
CA GLY A 334 -6.00 -49.06 -25.77
C GLY A 334 -4.80 -49.18 -26.69
N GLN A 335 -3.87 -50.08 -26.36
CA GLN A 335 -2.87 -50.53 -27.35
C GLN A 335 -3.57 -51.26 -28.50
N LEU A 336 -3.43 -50.71 -29.71
CA LEU A 336 -4.01 -51.23 -30.95
C LEU A 336 -3.41 -52.57 -31.36
N VAL A 337 -3.96 -53.63 -30.80
CA VAL A 337 -3.77 -54.99 -31.31
C VAL A 337 -5.05 -55.82 -31.10
N ASP A 338 -6.20 -55.35 -31.61
CA ASP A 338 -7.33 -56.26 -31.80
C ASP A 338 -7.13 -57.08 -33.08
N GLY A 339 -6.31 -58.12 -32.94
CA GLY A 339 -6.18 -59.19 -33.92
C GLY A 339 -7.14 -60.30 -33.59
N ASP A 340 -8.46 -60.06 -33.65
CA ASP A 340 -9.43 -61.13 -33.59
C ASP A 340 -9.26 -61.99 -34.85
N SER A 341 -8.50 -63.07 -34.64
CA SER A 341 -7.69 -63.71 -35.67
C SER A 341 -8.54 -64.55 -36.61
N TYR A 342 -9.24 -63.92 -37.54
CA TYR A 342 -9.64 -64.56 -38.80
C TYR A 342 -8.56 -64.33 -39.86
N ILE A 343 -7.56 -65.20 -39.81
CA ILE A 343 -6.42 -65.20 -40.73
C ILE A 343 -6.91 -65.63 -42.12
N PHE A 344 -7.27 -64.67 -42.96
CA PHE A 344 -7.28 -64.82 -44.42
C PHE A 344 -6.18 -63.94 -45.01
N ASP A 345 -5.19 -64.59 -45.63
CA ASP A 345 -4.15 -63.93 -46.41
C ASP A 345 -4.82 -63.12 -47.54
N VAL A 346 -4.73 -61.79 -47.47
CA VAL A 346 -5.32 -60.91 -48.48
C VAL A 346 -4.30 -60.70 -49.61
N PRO A 347 -4.68 -60.96 -50.88
CA PRO A 347 -3.79 -60.75 -52.01
C PRO A 347 -3.25 -59.32 -52.02
N ALA A 348 -2.04 -59.11 -52.53
CA ALA A 348 -1.46 -57.77 -52.65
C ALA A 348 -2.28 -56.79 -53.53
N ALA A 349 -3.27 -57.29 -54.27
CA ALA A 349 -4.22 -56.49 -55.06
C ALA A 349 -5.55 -56.22 -54.34
N ALA A 350 -5.68 -56.59 -53.06
CA ALA A 350 -6.83 -56.24 -52.25
C ALA A 350 -6.90 -54.72 -52.08
N ARG A 351 -8.11 -54.18 -52.04
CA ARG A 351 -8.37 -52.76 -51.73
C ARG A 351 -9.27 -52.68 -50.52
N PHE A 352 -8.91 -51.83 -49.57
CA PHE A 352 -9.74 -51.46 -48.42
C PHE A 352 -10.54 -50.26 -48.86
N VAL A 353 -11.86 -50.39 -48.83
CA VAL A 353 -12.79 -49.36 -49.27
C VAL A 353 -13.73 -49.08 -48.11
N PRO A 354 -13.65 -47.90 -47.48
CA PRO A 354 -14.62 -47.55 -46.45
C PRO A 354 -16.01 -47.40 -47.07
N ILE A 355 -17.03 -47.90 -46.37
CA ILE A 355 -18.44 -47.67 -46.73
C ILE A 355 -18.91 -46.37 -46.06
N ASN A 356 -18.72 -46.30 -44.74
CA ASN A 356 -18.92 -45.16 -43.84
C ASN A 356 -17.77 -45.08 -42.80
N GLY A 357 -16.64 -45.71 -43.09
CA GLY A 357 -15.44 -45.71 -42.23
C GLY A 357 -14.33 -44.79 -42.73
N GLY A 358 -13.21 -44.75 -42.02
CA GLY A 358 -12.07 -43.88 -42.35
C GLY A 358 -12.10 -42.55 -41.62
N LEU A 359 -12.95 -42.42 -40.60
CA LEU A 359 -13.11 -41.23 -39.76
C LEU A 359 -12.32 -41.36 -38.46
N TYR A 360 -12.32 -42.54 -37.84
CA TYR A 360 -11.64 -42.83 -36.57
C TYR A 360 -10.31 -43.60 -36.76
N GLY A 361 -10.09 -44.21 -37.92
CA GLY A 361 -8.91 -45.03 -38.19
C GLY A 361 -8.88 -45.60 -39.60
N GLU A 362 -7.88 -46.44 -39.93
CA GLU A 362 -7.69 -47.02 -41.26
C GLU A 362 -7.53 -48.55 -41.22
N LEU A 363 -8.13 -49.26 -42.19
CA LEU A 363 -7.76 -50.64 -42.47
C LEU A 363 -6.51 -50.73 -43.35
N VAL A 364 -5.43 -51.29 -42.80
CA VAL A 364 -4.15 -51.44 -43.49
C VAL A 364 -3.79 -52.91 -43.73
N ARG A 365 -3.00 -53.16 -44.79
CA ARG A 365 -2.40 -54.48 -45.04
C ARG A 365 -1.08 -54.60 -44.28
N THR A 366 -0.97 -55.61 -43.44
CA THR A 366 0.26 -55.86 -42.68
C THR A 366 1.35 -56.50 -43.55
N PRO A 367 2.64 -56.37 -43.18
CA PRO A 367 3.77 -56.90 -43.97
C PRO A 367 3.73 -58.42 -44.21
N ASP A 368 3.09 -59.19 -43.34
CA ASP A 368 2.93 -60.65 -43.43
C ASP A 368 1.76 -61.10 -44.31
N GLY A 369 1.00 -60.15 -44.89
CA GLY A 369 -0.11 -60.43 -45.82
C GLY A 369 -1.49 -60.50 -45.19
N ASN A 370 -1.59 -60.27 -43.88
CA ASN A 370 -2.84 -60.07 -43.19
C ASN A 370 -3.32 -58.61 -43.33
N TRP A 371 -4.40 -58.26 -42.64
CA TRP A 371 -4.90 -56.91 -42.53
C TRP A 371 -5.17 -56.60 -41.05
N GLN A 372 -5.12 -55.32 -40.68
CA GLN A 372 -5.42 -54.82 -39.33
C GLN A 372 -6.15 -53.48 -39.42
N TYR A 373 -6.85 -53.12 -38.36
CA TYR A 373 -7.37 -51.76 -38.16
C TYR A 373 -6.38 -50.98 -37.29
N GLU A 374 -5.98 -49.80 -37.76
CA GLU A 374 -5.18 -48.83 -37.02
C GLU A 374 -6.11 -47.68 -36.65
N LEU A 375 -6.54 -47.61 -35.39
CA LEU A 375 -7.24 -46.44 -34.83
C LEU A 375 -6.26 -45.27 -34.78
N ASP A 376 -6.74 -44.08 -35.08
CA ASP A 376 -5.98 -42.85 -34.81
C ASP A 376 -6.33 -42.37 -33.40
N ASN A 377 -5.70 -42.97 -32.38
CA ASN A 377 -6.02 -42.68 -30.97
C ASN A 377 -5.74 -41.23 -30.58
N ASP A 378 -4.89 -40.54 -31.32
CA ASP A 378 -4.59 -39.13 -31.05
C ASP A 378 -5.58 -38.19 -31.76
N SER A 379 -6.57 -38.73 -32.49
CA SER A 379 -7.60 -37.95 -33.19
C SER A 379 -8.60 -37.37 -32.20
N PRO A 380 -8.98 -36.08 -32.32
CA PRO A 380 -10.01 -35.46 -31.47
C PRO A 380 -11.37 -36.18 -31.52
N LEU A 381 -11.68 -36.88 -32.62
CA LEU A 381 -12.90 -37.66 -32.72
C LEU A 381 -12.85 -38.97 -31.95
N VAL A 382 -11.66 -39.53 -31.76
CA VAL A 382 -11.46 -40.75 -30.97
C VAL A 382 -11.36 -40.41 -29.49
N GLN A 383 -10.68 -39.32 -29.17
CA GLN A 383 -10.53 -38.81 -27.79
C GLN A 383 -11.80 -38.18 -27.24
N GLY A 384 -12.77 -37.89 -28.09
CA GLY A 384 -14.05 -37.30 -27.71
C GLY A 384 -15.20 -38.27 -27.60
N LEU A 385 -14.94 -39.57 -27.44
CA LEU A 385 -15.97 -40.59 -27.31
C LEU A 385 -16.22 -40.87 -25.83
N ASP A 386 -17.40 -40.48 -25.33
CA ASP A 386 -17.73 -40.61 -23.91
C ASP A 386 -17.65 -42.08 -23.40
N ALA A 387 -17.55 -42.21 -22.08
CA ALA A 387 -17.45 -43.50 -21.40
C ALA A 387 -18.61 -44.45 -21.71
N GLY A 388 -18.32 -45.53 -22.45
CA GLY A 388 -19.33 -46.51 -22.85
C GLY A 388 -20.18 -46.07 -24.05
N GLU A 389 -19.88 -44.92 -24.63
CA GLU A 389 -20.26 -44.59 -26.00
C GLU A 389 -19.53 -45.53 -26.98
N THR A 390 -20.16 -45.81 -28.11
CA THR A 390 -19.55 -46.65 -29.15
C THR A 390 -19.76 -46.07 -30.53
N ALA A 391 -18.67 -45.79 -31.24
CA ALA A 391 -18.71 -45.47 -32.67
C ALA A 391 -18.56 -46.77 -33.48
N THR A 392 -19.19 -46.85 -34.66
CA THR A 392 -18.98 -47.99 -35.57
C THR A 392 -18.63 -47.56 -36.99
N GLU A 393 -17.59 -48.15 -37.56
CA GLU A 393 -17.21 -47.99 -38.95
C GLU A 393 -17.45 -49.27 -39.75
N ASN A 394 -17.96 -49.15 -40.98
CA ASN A 394 -18.09 -50.27 -41.90
C ASN A 394 -17.15 -50.11 -43.10
N TRP A 395 -16.45 -51.19 -43.40
CA TRP A 395 -15.46 -51.26 -44.47
C TRP A 395 -15.71 -52.45 -45.40
N ARG A 396 -15.19 -52.37 -46.62
CA ARG A 396 -15.10 -53.48 -47.56
C ARG A 396 -13.66 -53.78 -47.92
N ILE A 397 -13.26 -55.03 -47.69
CA ILE A 397 -12.02 -55.58 -48.26
C ILE A 397 -12.38 -56.25 -49.58
N ILE A 398 -11.94 -55.68 -50.71
CA ILE A 398 -12.32 -56.19 -52.03
C ILE A 398 -11.22 -57.09 -52.61
N LEU A 399 -11.61 -58.33 -52.91
CA LEU A 399 -10.76 -59.45 -53.31
C LEU A 399 -11.07 -59.85 -54.77
N GLY A 400 -10.94 -58.90 -55.70
CA GLY A 400 -11.36 -59.10 -57.10
C GLY A 400 -12.88 -59.03 -57.26
N PRO A 401 -13.59 -60.12 -57.65
CA PRO A 401 -15.06 -60.11 -57.77
C PRO A 401 -15.82 -60.33 -56.45
N PHE A 402 -15.10 -60.58 -55.35
CA PHE A 402 -15.66 -60.83 -54.02
C PHE A 402 -15.25 -59.74 -53.03
N TYR A 403 -15.94 -59.65 -51.89
CA TYR A 403 -15.58 -58.76 -50.80
C TYR A 403 -15.97 -59.33 -49.43
N ILE A 404 -15.29 -58.81 -48.40
CA ILE A 404 -15.60 -59.02 -46.98
C ILE A 404 -16.15 -57.69 -46.46
N ASN A 405 -17.23 -57.73 -45.67
CA ASN A 405 -17.64 -56.60 -44.86
C ASN A 405 -16.92 -56.68 -43.51
N VAL A 406 -16.36 -55.56 -43.06
CA VAL A 406 -15.75 -55.43 -41.75
C VAL A 406 -16.54 -54.37 -41.01
N ASP A 407 -17.06 -54.71 -39.85
CA ASP A 407 -17.71 -53.79 -38.93
C ASP A 407 -16.73 -53.60 -37.76
N VAL A 408 -16.29 -52.37 -37.54
CA VAL A 408 -15.37 -51.99 -36.44
C VAL A 408 -16.14 -51.18 -35.44
N THR A 409 -16.20 -51.61 -34.20
CA THR A 409 -16.78 -50.87 -33.08
C THR A 409 -15.63 -50.28 -32.25
N ILE A 410 -15.61 -48.96 -32.11
CA ILE A 410 -14.71 -48.20 -31.24
C ILE A 410 -15.51 -47.92 -29.97
N ASN A 411 -14.97 -48.27 -28.81
CA ASN A 411 -15.58 -47.99 -27.51
C ASN A 411 -14.81 -46.82 -26.88
N GLY A 412 -15.55 -45.77 -26.49
CA GLY A 412 -15.02 -44.63 -25.76
C GLY A 412 -14.55 -44.99 -24.35
N THR A 413 -13.61 -44.22 -23.84
CA THR A 413 -13.15 -44.28 -22.45
C THR A 413 -13.73 -43.13 -21.64
N ALA A 414 -13.46 -43.13 -20.33
CA ALA A 414 -13.78 -41.98 -19.49
C ALA A 414 -12.50 -41.19 -19.37
N ASP A 415 -12.53 -39.94 -19.81
CA ASP A 415 -11.48 -38.99 -19.61
C ASP A 415 -11.81 -38.10 -18.41
N LYS A 416 -10.80 -37.82 -17.60
CA LYS A 416 -11.03 -37.10 -16.35
C LYS A 416 -11.03 -35.60 -16.67
N PRO A 417 -12.04 -34.83 -16.22
CA PRO A 417 -11.98 -33.37 -16.31
C PRO A 417 -10.80 -32.85 -15.47
N GLU A 418 -10.04 -31.89 -16.00
CA GLU A 418 -8.93 -31.24 -15.30
C GLU A 418 -9.18 -29.74 -15.11
N ILE A 419 -9.13 -29.24 -13.88
CA ILE A 419 -9.26 -27.80 -13.62
C ILE A 419 -8.02 -27.09 -14.16
N THR A 420 -8.21 -26.10 -15.03
CA THR A 420 -7.17 -25.24 -15.60
C THR A 420 -7.35 -23.78 -15.15
N TYR A 421 -6.24 -23.03 -15.11
CA TYR A 421 -6.25 -21.60 -14.79
C TYR A 421 -5.11 -20.90 -15.53
N GLY A 422 -5.28 -19.65 -15.97
CA GLY A 422 -4.39 -18.98 -16.94
C GLY A 422 -2.89 -18.88 -16.58
N SER A 423 -2.51 -19.13 -15.33
CA SER A 423 -1.11 -19.22 -14.86
C SER A 423 -0.50 -20.63 -14.91
N ASP A 424 -1.31 -21.66 -15.20
CA ASP A 424 -0.89 -23.05 -15.25
C ASP A 424 -0.24 -23.36 -16.60
N THR A 425 1.09 -23.40 -16.64
CA THR A 425 1.85 -23.51 -17.88
C THR A 425 2.37 -24.92 -18.19
N THR A 426 2.12 -25.94 -17.36
CA THR A 426 2.50 -27.34 -17.65
C THR A 426 1.79 -28.39 -16.77
N SER A 427 1.03 -29.32 -17.37
CA SER A 427 0.74 -30.75 -17.02
C SER A 427 0.46 -31.17 -15.54
N PRO A 428 -0.48 -32.08 -15.25
CA PRO A 428 -1.27 -32.06 -14.02
C PRO A 428 -0.65 -32.76 -12.80
N GLN A 429 -0.99 -32.48 -11.55
CA GLN A 429 -1.52 -31.29 -10.86
C GLN A 429 -1.49 -31.65 -9.35
N ASN A 430 -0.83 -30.83 -8.52
CA ASN A 430 -0.95 -30.83 -7.05
C ASN A 430 -0.62 -29.46 -6.46
N ASP A 431 -0.55 -28.43 -7.31
CA ASP A 431 -0.13 -27.09 -6.94
C ASP A 431 -1.37 -26.25 -6.60
N THR A 432 -1.19 -25.34 -5.65
CA THR A 432 -2.24 -24.41 -5.21
C THR A 432 -2.44 -23.33 -6.27
N ILE A 433 -3.69 -23.07 -6.66
CA ILE A 433 -4.05 -21.97 -7.57
C ILE A 433 -4.17 -20.68 -6.75
N LEU A 434 -3.46 -19.61 -7.13
CA LEU A 434 -3.71 -18.27 -6.62
C LEU A 434 -4.72 -17.59 -7.55
N LEU A 435 -5.94 -17.38 -7.08
CA LEU A 435 -7.02 -16.77 -7.87
C LEU A 435 -6.74 -15.28 -8.12
N GLY A 436 -6.26 -14.58 -7.10
CA GLY A 436 -5.89 -13.18 -7.20
C GLY A 436 -5.43 -12.59 -5.87
N GLU A 437 -5.23 -11.27 -5.88
CA GLU A 437 -4.86 -10.43 -4.75
C GLU A 437 -5.97 -9.39 -4.53
N ALA A 438 -6.43 -9.24 -3.29
CA ALA A 438 -7.38 -8.22 -2.87
C ALA A 438 -6.67 -7.26 -1.92
N LEU A 439 -6.82 -5.98 -2.16
CA LEU A 439 -6.23 -4.93 -1.32
C LEU A 439 -7.31 -4.37 -0.40
N GLU A 440 -6.99 -4.30 0.88
CA GLU A 440 -7.85 -3.65 1.86
C GLU A 440 -8.14 -2.20 1.47
N ASP A 441 -9.38 -1.75 1.70
CA ASP A 441 -9.93 -0.42 1.34
C ASP A 441 -9.98 -0.07 -0.16
N VAL A 442 -9.46 -0.95 -1.01
CA VAL A 442 -9.45 -0.80 -2.46
C VAL A 442 -10.40 -1.79 -3.12
N THR A 443 -10.24 -3.07 -2.80
CA THR A 443 -10.88 -4.17 -3.52
C THR A 443 -12.12 -4.65 -2.78
N ASP A 444 -13.29 -4.38 -3.36
CA ASP A 444 -14.56 -4.92 -2.83
C ASP A 444 -14.70 -6.41 -3.19
N SER A 445 -14.37 -6.75 -4.45
CA SER A 445 -14.37 -8.13 -4.91
C SER A 445 -13.40 -8.33 -6.06
N ILE A 446 -12.97 -9.58 -6.24
CA ILE A 446 -12.25 -10.03 -7.43
C ILE A 446 -13.03 -11.18 -8.06
N SER A 447 -12.94 -11.30 -9.38
CA SER A 447 -13.63 -12.35 -10.11
C SER A 447 -12.74 -12.99 -11.17
N GLY A 448 -13.17 -14.14 -11.66
CA GLY A 448 -12.49 -14.86 -12.71
C GLY A 448 -13.26 -16.10 -13.13
N VAL A 449 -12.62 -16.95 -13.92
CA VAL A 449 -13.17 -18.27 -14.28
C VAL A 449 -12.09 -19.33 -14.17
N LEU A 450 -12.50 -20.50 -13.68
CA LEU A 450 -11.69 -21.71 -13.75
C LEU A 450 -12.06 -22.44 -15.04
N GLY A 451 -11.07 -22.78 -15.85
CA GLY A 451 -11.28 -23.58 -17.06
C GLY A 451 -11.35 -25.06 -16.71
N VAL A 452 -11.93 -25.85 -17.59
CA VAL A 452 -11.85 -27.31 -17.57
C VAL A 452 -11.26 -27.78 -18.89
N ASP A 453 -10.32 -28.70 -18.83
CA ASP A 453 -9.86 -29.48 -19.98
C ASP A 453 -10.46 -30.88 -19.83
N ASP A 454 -11.28 -31.27 -20.80
CA ASP A 454 -11.91 -32.58 -20.85
C ASP A 454 -11.93 -33.06 -22.31
N ALA A 455 -11.53 -34.30 -22.53
CA ALA A 455 -11.41 -34.84 -23.89
C ALA A 455 -12.79 -35.27 -24.43
N ASP A 456 -13.67 -35.75 -23.55
CA ASP A 456 -15.00 -36.28 -23.86
C ASP A 456 -15.94 -35.15 -24.36
N LEU A 457 -16.42 -35.26 -25.61
CA LEU A 457 -17.14 -34.16 -26.27
C LEU A 457 -18.62 -34.05 -25.84
N GLY A 458 -19.19 -35.11 -25.25
CA GLY A 458 -20.57 -35.15 -24.78
C GLY A 458 -20.77 -34.72 -23.33
N ASP A 459 -19.67 -34.52 -22.61
CA ASP A 459 -19.67 -34.31 -21.17
C ASP A 459 -20.25 -32.95 -20.78
N THR A 460 -20.77 -32.91 -19.56
CA THR A 460 -21.23 -31.65 -18.95
C THR A 460 -20.73 -31.58 -17.54
N HIS A 461 -20.11 -30.46 -17.19
CA HIS A 461 -19.44 -30.29 -15.91
C HIS A 461 -20.31 -29.56 -14.89
N GLU A 462 -20.19 -29.96 -13.63
CA GLU A 462 -20.73 -29.25 -12.47
C GLU A 462 -19.59 -28.77 -11.56
N TRP A 463 -19.56 -27.46 -11.30
CA TRP A 463 -18.57 -26.80 -10.45
C TRP A 463 -19.09 -26.60 -9.02
N ALA A 464 -18.19 -26.70 -8.04
CA ALA A 464 -18.51 -26.42 -6.64
C ALA A 464 -17.31 -25.94 -5.82
N VAL A 465 -17.56 -25.03 -4.88
CA VAL A 465 -16.61 -24.65 -3.82
C VAL A 465 -16.97 -25.31 -2.49
N GLU A 466 -15.99 -25.95 -1.86
CA GLU A 466 -16.13 -26.53 -0.52
C GLU A 466 -16.04 -25.45 0.54
N ASN A 467 -17.17 -25.10 1.17
CA ASN A 467 -17.25 -24.08 2.21
C ASN A 467 -16.59 -22.75 1.78
N GLY A 468 -17.28 -21.99 0.94
CA GLY A 468 -16.82 -20.70 0.43
C GLY A 468 -16.67 -19.57 1.47
N GLN A 469 -16.65 -19.85 2.78
CA GLN A 469 -16.44 -18.84 3.82
C GLN A 469 -14.99 -18.90 4.31
N GLY A 470 -14.24 -17.85 4.04
CA GLY A 470 -12.88 -17.64 4.52
C GLY A 470 -12.84 -16.89 5.85
N SER A 471 -11.65 -16.49 6.25
CA SER A 471 -11.40 -15.65 7.44
C SER A 471 -11.55 -14.16 7.12
N TYR A 472 -11.28 -13.76 5.88
CA TYR A 472 -11.26 -12.37 5.43
C TYR A 472 -12.32 -12.09 4.35
N GLY A 473 -12.87 -13.11 3.70
CA GLY A 473 -13.92 -12.94 2.71
C GLY A 473 -14.68 -14.21 2.35
N THR A 474 -15.44 -14.13 1.26
CA THR A 474 -16.31 -15.21 0.78
C THR A 474 -16.03 -15.51 -0.69
N LEU A 475 -15.75 -16.77 -1.03
CA LEU A 475 -15.65 -17.27 -2.40
C LEU A 475 -16.94 -17.96 -2.82
N THR A 476 -17.47 -17.60 -3.99
CA THR A 476 -18.54 -18.33 -4.70
C THR A 476 -18.06 -18.81 -6.05
N VAL A 477 -18.61 -19.92 -6.53
CA VAL A 477 -18.37 -20.47 -7.87
C VAL A 477 -19.73 -20.82 -8.49
N ASP A 478 -19.97 -20.38 -9.72
CA ASP A 478 -21.14 -20.76 -10.51
C ASP A 478 -21.03 -22.22 -10.95
N SER A 479 -22.09 -22.99 -10.75
CA SER A 479 -22.08 -24.44 -10.96
C SER A 479 -22.02 -24.86 -12.42
N GLU A 480 -22.43 -24.01 -13.35
CA GLU A 480 -22.51 -24.33 -14.78
C GLU A 480 -21.29 -23.79 -15.54
N THR A 481 -20.76 -22.64 -15.13
CA THR A 481 -19.72 -21.92 -15.92
C THR A 481 -18.33 -21.96 -15.30
N GLY A 482 -18.18 -22.30 -14.01
CA GLY A 482 -16.90 -22.20 -13.31
C GLY A 482 -16.46 -20.76 -13.01
N GLU A 483 -17.32 -19.77 -13.28
CA GLU A 483 -17.13 -18.38 -12.87
C GLU A 483 -17.05 -18.30 -11.35
N TRP A 484 -16.09 -17.55 -10.83
CA TRP A 484 -15.92 -17.38 -9.41
C TRP A 484 -15.84 -15.91 -9.04
N THR A 485 -16.28 -15.61 -7.81
CA THR A 485 -16.22 -14.28 -7.21
C THR A 485 -15.78 -14.42 -5.78
N TYR A 486 -14.75 -13.67 -5.40
CA TYR A 486 -14.36 -13.50 -4.01
C TYR A 486 -14.73 -12.08 -3.56
N VAL A 487 -15.51 -11.98 -2.49
CA VAL A 487 -15.90 -10.70 -1.88
C VAL A 487 -15.14 -10.54 -0.57
N LEU A 488 -14.37 -9.45 -0.45
CA LEU A 488 -13.65 -9.12 0.78
C LEU A 488 -14.65 -8.61 1.84
N ASP A 489 -14.49 -9.01 3.11
CA ASP A 489 -15.30 -8.47 4.20
C ASP A 489 -14.83 -7.02 4.46
N PRO A 490 -15.71 -6.00 4.33
CA PRO A 490 -15.34 -4.60 4.49
C PRO A 490 -15.04 -4.19 5.94
N SER A 491 -15.01 -5.15 6.88
CA SER A 491 -14.57 -4.95 8.26
C SER A 491 -13.21 -5.56 8.57
N VAL A 492 -12.53 -6.09 7.55
CA VAL A 492 -11.13 -6.46 7.63
C VAL A 492 -10.32 -5.19 7.87
N GLU A 493 -9.39 -5.30 8.83
CA GLU A 493 -8.48 -4.24 9.26
C GLU A 493 -7.11 -4.93 9.45
N LEU A 494 -6.15 -4.62 8.59
CA LEU A 494 -4.83 -5.23 8.53
C LEU A 494 -3.74 -4.15 8.58
N PRO A 495 -2.65 -4.39 9.32
CA PRO A 495 -1.47 -3.54 9.24
C PRO A 495 -0.96 -3.39 7.80
N ALA A 496 -0.46 -2.19 7.48
CA ALA A 496 0.09 -1.86 6.18
C ALA A 496 1.10 -2.90 5.65
N GLY A 497 0.80 -3.49 4.49
CA GLY A 497 1.62 -4.49 3.84
C GLY A 497 1.59 -5.89 4.48
N GLU A 498 0.76 -6.13 5.50
CA GLU A 498 0.54 -7.48 6.03
C GLU A 498 -0.15 -8.34 4.96
N GLU A 499 0.49 -9.44 4.58
CA GLU A 499 -0.07 -10.40 3.63
C GLU A 499 -0.72 -11.58 4.36
N VAL A 500 -2.02 -11.74 4.18
CA VAL A 500 -2.81 -12.87 4.69
C VAL A 500 -3.47 -13.62 3.53
N PHE A 501 -3.97 -14.83 3.79
CA PHE A 501 -4.55 -15.67 2.74
C PHE A 501 -5.84 -16.32 3.22
N ASP A 502 -6.85 -16.28 2.36
CA ASP A 502 -7.96 -17.22 2.41
C ASP A 502 -7.69 -18.42 1.51
N THR A 503 -8.06 -19.61 1.98
CA THR A 503 -7.81 -20.88 1.29
C THR A 503 -9.10 -21.68 1.19
N PHE A 504 -9.43 -22.11 -0.03
CA PHE A 504 -10.63 -22.86 -0.36
C PHE A 504 -10.26 -24.11 -1.17
N PHE A 505 -11.25 -24.97 -1.38
CA PHE A 505 -11.13 -26.06 -2.36
C PHE A 505 -12.26 -25.99 -3.37
N VAL A 506 -11.91 -26.08 -4.65
CA VAL A 506 -12.87 -26.10 -5.77
C VAL A 506 -12.81 -27.48 -6.43
N THR A 507 -13.97 -27.97 -6.83
CA THR A 507 -14.15 -29.25 -7.51
C THR A 507 -14.91 -29.03 -8.81
N VAL A 508 -14.46 -29.68 -9.89
CA VAL A 508 -15.23 -29.89 -11.11
C VAL A 508 -15.57 -31.37 -11.20
N THR A 509 -16.82 -31.69 -11.58
CA THR A 509 -17.32 -33.06 -11.67
C THR A 509 -17.96 -33.26 -13.03
N ASP A 510 -17.56 -34.28 -13.78
CA ASP A 510 -18.35 -34.68 -14.95
C ASP A 510 -19.64 -35.38 -14.49
N THR A 511 -20.72 -35.07 -15.20
CA THR A 511 -22.07 -35.48 -14.87
C THR A 511 -22.62 -36.58 -15.78
N ASP A 512 -21.81 -37.20 -16.65
CA ASP A 512 -22.23 -38.40 -17.39
C ASP A 512 -22.61 -39.51 -16.39
N PRO A 513 -23.84 -40.05 -16.43
CA PRO A 513 -24.21 -41.22 -15.62
C PRO A 513 -23.37 -42.49 -15.88
N ASN A 514 -22.58 -42.57 -16.95
CA ASN A 514 -21.77 -43.75 -17.31
C ASN A 514 -20.33 -43.70 -16.78
N GLU A 515 -19.89 -42.56 -16.29
CA GLU A 515 -18.53 -42.35 -15.80
C GLU A 515 -18.17 -43.20 -14.57
N ASP A 516 -16.87 -43.49 -14.40
CA ASP A 516 -16.37 -44.10 -13.16
C ASP A 516 -16.27 -43.03 -12.06
N PRO A 517 -16.97 -43.18 -10.91
CA PRO A 517 -16.93 -42.19 -9.83
C PRO A 517 -15.53 -41.93 -9.23
N SER A 518 -14.53 -42.74 -9.56
CA SER A 518 -13.14 -42.54 -9.14
C SER A 518 -12.31 -41.66 -10.08
N THR A 519 -12.79 -41.38 -11.30
CA THR A 519 -12.20 -40.45 -12.28
C THR A 519 -13.06 -39.23 -12.56
N ALA A 520 -14.36 -39.29 -12.22
CA ALA A 520 -15.38 -38.28 -12.46
C ALA A 520 -15.19 -36.86 -11.90
N SER A 521 -14.07 -36.57 -11.23
CA SER A 521 -13.87 -35.22 -10.69
C SER A 521 -12.41 -34.87 -10.49
N ASP A 522 -12.14 -33.58 -10.61
CA ASP A 522 -10.91 -32.97 -10.14
C ASP A 522 -11.15 -31.97 -9.02
N ARG A 523 -10.19 -31.87 -8.10
CA ARG A 523 -10.28 -31.04 -6.89
C ARG A 523 -8.97 -30.32 -6.64
N ARG A 524 -9.01 -29.00 -6.52
CA ARG A 524 -7.84 -28.14 -6.32
C ARG A 524 -7.95 -27.27 -5.08
N GLU A 525 -6.79 -26.99 -4.46
CA GLU A 525 -6.67 -25.92 -3.46
C GLU A 525 -6.56 -24.59 -4.21
N VAL A 526 -7.37 -23.61 -3.82
CA VAL A 526 -7.33 -22.26 -4.35
C VAL A 526 -7.10 -21.25 -3.22
N LYS A 527 -6.39 -20.16 -3.49
CA LYS A 527 -6.09 -19.10 -2.53
C LYS A 527 -6.43 -17.74 -3.09
N VAL A 528 -6.80 -16.85 -2.17
CA VAL A 528 -6.86 -15.40 -2.39
C VAL A 528 -5.88 -14.77 -1.42
N LYS A 529 -5.00 -13.92 -1.93
CA LYS A 529 -4.09 -13.11 -1.11
C LYS A 529 -4.81 -11.82 -0.72
N ILE A 530 -4.71 -11.41 0.53
CA ILE A 530 -5.24 -10.13 1.03
C ILE A 530 -4.07 -9.34 1.59
N VAL A 531 -3.98 -8.06 1.24
CA VAL A 531 -2.88 -7.18 1.69
C VAL A 531 -3.44 -5.93 2.36
N GLY A 532 -2.93 -5.63 3.55
CA GLY A 532 -3.38 -4.50 4.37
C GLY A 532 -2.92 -3.12 3.87
N SER A 533 -3.74 -2.11 4.14
CA SER A 533 -3.54 -0.72 3.74
C SER A 533 -2.88 0.10 4.87
N ALA A 534 -2.30 1.28 4.55
CA ALA A 534 -1.74 2.17 5.57
C ALA A 534 -2.77 3.21 5.99
N GLU A 535 -2.91 3.43 7.30
CA GLU A 535 -3.88 4.35 7.88
C GLU A 535 -3.26 5.31 8.91
N ASP A 536 -3.94 6.44 9.14
CA ASP A 536 -3.61 7.33 10.26
C ASP A 536 -4.08 6.73 11.58
N VAL A 537 -3.30 6.88 12.64
CA VAL A 537 -3.67 6.36 13.96
C VAL A 537 -4.46 7.41 14.74
N VAL A 538 -5.73 7.13 14.99
CA VAL A 538 -6.62 8.01 15.76
C VAL A 538 -6.40 7.82 17.26
N VAL A 539 -6.15 8.91 17.99
CA VAL A 539 -5.99 8.89 19.45
C VAL A 539 -6.84 9.95 20.16
N ASP A 540 -7.40 9.58 21.31
CA ASP A 540 -8.24 10.48 22.12
C ASP A 540 -7.43 11.55 22.87
N ASN A 541 -6.16 11.27 23.18
CA ASN A 541 -5.31 12.14 23.97
C ASN A 541 -3.87 12.10 23.47
N LYS A 542 -3.17 13.21 23.73
CA LYS A 542 -1.74 13.36 23.47
C LYS A 542 -0.92 12.26 24.11
N ILE A 543 0.00 11.68 23.34
CA ILE A 543 0.86 10.59 23.76
C ILE A 543 2.17 11.16 24.30
N ILE A 544 2.58 10.72 25.48
CA ILE A 544 3.93 10.93 25.99
C ILE A 544 4.79 9.77 25.50
N VAL A 545 5.75 10.04 24.61
CA VAL A 545 6.64 9.03 24.04
C VAL A 545 7.87 8.77 24.89
N GLU A 546 8.28 9.75 25.68
CA GLU A 546 9.46 9.62 26.51
C GLU A 546 9.31 10.48 27.76
N THR A 547 9.82 9.95 28.88
CA THR A 547 9.91 10.68 30.15
C THR A 547 11.27 10.46 30.78
N VAL A 548 12.06 11.52 30.85
CA VAL A 548 13.40 11.48 31.45
C VAL A 548 13.50 12.41 32.65
N THR A 549 14.57 12.24 33.43
CA THR A 549 14.85 13.06 34.61
C THR A 549 16.25 13.65 34.53
N ALA A 550 16.35 14.97 34.58
CA ALA A 550 17.58 15.71 34.79
C ALA A 550 17.63 16.17 36.25
N ASN A 551 18.73 15.89 36.93
CA ASN A 551 18.95 16.43 38.26
C ASN A 551 19.96 17.56 38.13
N GLU A 552 19.66 18.69 38.75
CA GLU A 552 20.65 19.74 38.98
C GLU A 552 21.90 19.19 39.72
N ASP A 553 23.07 19.77 39.45
CA ASP A 553 24.32 19.43 40.14
C ASP A 553 24.44 20.11 41.53
N ASN A 554 25.34 19.61 42.36
CA ASN A 554 25.48 19.92 43.80
C ASN A 554 26.85 20.55 44.15
N ASP A 555 27.58 21.18 43.21
CA ASP A 555 28.93 21.70 43.50
C ASP A 555 29.25 23.09 42.89
N ASP A 556 28.66 24.16 43.43
CA ASP A 556 29.18 25.54 43.30
C ASP A 556 30.20 25.90 44.41
N SER A 557 31.00 24.95 44.89
CA SER A 557 32.09 25.35 45.79
C SER A 557 33.37 24.56 45.59
N ASN A 558 34.22 25.12 44.70
CA ASN A 558 35.67 25.28 44.89
C ASN A 558 36.63 24.43 44.03
N GLU A 559 36.31 24.11 42.77
CA GLU A 559 37.31 23.57 41.81
C GLU A 559 37.76 24.61 40.75
N THR A 560 39.07 24.91 40.74
CA THR A 560 39.74 25.63 39.65
C THR A 560 40.00 24.73 38.42
N GLY A 561 39.01 23.97 37.96
CA GLY A 561 39.14 23.11 36.78
C GLY A 561 37.81 22.48 36.34
N THR A 562 37.27 22.96 35.21
CA THR A 562 36.11 22.46 34.44
C THR A 562 34.82 22.35 35.27
N GLY A 563 33.93 23.34 35.34
CA GLY A 563 33.37 24.08 34.20
C GLY A 563 32.41 23.20 33.39
N ASP A 564 31.47 22.51 34.05
CA ASP A 564 30.40 21.77 33.39
C ASP A 564 29.06 22.50 33.62
N SER A 565 28.93 23.67 32.99
CA SER A 565 27.73 24.52 33.00
C SER A 565 26.47 23.86 32.42
N ALA A 566 26.58 22.64 31.87
CA ALA A 566 25.52 22.00 31.12
C ALA A 566 25.46 20.49 31.41
N ILE A 567 24.32 20.01 31.89
CA ILE A 567 24.08 18.57 32.11
C ILE A 567 23.43 18.00 30.86
N VAL A 568 24.09 17.03 30.22
CA VAL A 568 23.64 16.43 28.95
C VAL A 568 23.09 15.03 29.20
N ILE A 569 21.88 14.77 28.70
CA ILE A 569 21.24 13.46 28.70
C ILE A 569 20.97 13.06 27.25
N THR A 570 21.40 11.86 26.87
CA THR A 570 21.18 11.33 25.53
C THR A 570 20.13 10.22 25.54
N SER A 571 19.50 9.99 24.39
CA SER A 571 18.70 8.79 24.10
C SER A 571 19.36 7.49 24.57
N ALA A 572 20.69 7.35 24.41
CA ALA A 572 21.43 6.18 24.88
C ALA A 572 21.43 6.02 26.41
N ASP A 573 21.36 7.12 27.16
CA ASP A 573 21.24 7.12 28.62
C ASP A 573 19.81 6.78 29.09
N ALA A 574 18.80 7.09 28.26
CA ALA A 574 17.38 6.90 28.53
C ALA A 574 16.81 5.53 28.10
N GLY A 575 17.57 4.75 27.31
CA GLY A 575 17.19 3.39 26.92
C GLY A 575 17.08 3.16 25.42
N GLY A 576 17.22 4.20 24.60
CA GLY A 576 17.12 4.10 23.15
C GLY A 576 16.63 5.39 22.50
N PRO A 577 16.47 5.40 21.16
CA PRO A 577 15.73 6.44 20.45
C PRO A 577 14.26 6.44 20.87
N LEU A 578 13.51 7.46 20.43
CA LEU A 578 12.06 7.50 20.60
C LEU A 578 11.40 6.30 19.90
N GLU A 579 10.52 5.61 20.62
CA GLU A 579 9.72 4.50 20.12
C GLU A 579 8.27 4.70 20.55
N LEU A 580 7.32 4.37 19.68
CA LEU A 580 5.91 4.31 20.04
C LEU A 580 5.62 3.02 20.81
N ASP A 581 4.58 3.04 21.65
CA ASP A 581 4.05 1.80 22.22
C ASP A 581 3.65 0.86 21.06
N PRO A 582 4.05 -0.43 21.06
CA PRO A 582 3.69 -1.37 20.00
C PRO A 582 2.18 -1.51 19.74
N SER A 583 1.31 -1.06 20.64
CA SER A 583 -0.13 -0.99 20.37
C SER A 583 -0.56 0.20 19.49
N ILE A 584 0.34 1.14 19.21
CA ILE A 584 0.12 2.29 18.33
C ILE A 584 0.67 1.88 16.96
N GLU A 585 -0.25 1.44 16.08
CA GLU A 585 0.07 0.76 14.82
C GLU A 585 0.37 1.74 13.67
N LEU A 586 1.21 2.76 13.91
CA LEU A 586 1.62 3.73 12.88
C LEU A 586 2.61 3.13 11.85
N GLY A 587 2.90 1.84 11.93
CA GLY A 587 3.86 1.17 11.05
C GLY A 587 5.34 1.37 11.42
N ASP A 588 6.21 0.91 10.52
CA ASP A 588 7.67 0.91 10.69
C ASP A 588 8.31 2.16 10.02
N GLN A 589 9.57 2.45 10.37
CA GLN A 589 10.36 3.55 9.79
C GLN A 589 9.78 4.95 10.04
N ILE A 590 9.47 5.25 11.30
CA ILE A 590 8.99 6.56 11.73
C ILE A 590 10.08 7.62 11.61
N THR A 591 9.74 8.72 10.96
CA THR A 591 10.52 9.97 10.93
C THR A 591 10.02 10.92 12.01
N TRP A 592 10.91 11.30 12.92
CA TRP A 592 10.62 12.22 14.01
C TRP A 592 11.00 13.65 13.66
N THR A 593 10.14 14.62 13.96
CA THR A 593 10.44 16.04 13.78
C THR A 593 10.11 16.84 15.02
N LEU A 594 11.11 17.54 15.57
CA LEU A 594 10.96 18.43 16.72
C LEU A 594 10.35 19.76 16.31
N ILE A 595 9.35 20.22 17.07
CA ILE A 595 8.64 21.48 16.81
C ILE A 595 9.37 22.68 17.39
N ASP A 596 9.76 22.58 18.66
CA ASP A 596 10.55 23.58 19.36
C ASP A 596 11.45 22.88 20.37
N GLY A 597 12.76 23.13 20.26
CA GLY A 597 13.77 22.57 21.15
C GLY A 597 14.06 23.42 22.37
N SER A 598 13.44 24.58 22.52
CA SER A 598 13.70 25.52 23.62
C SER A 598 12.78 25.27 24.81
N GLY A 599 13.38 24.98 25.96
CA GLY A 599 12.70 24.79 27.24
C GLY A 599 12.98 25.93 28.21
N THR A 600 12.28 25.92 29.34
CA THR A 600 12.51 26.89 30.43
C THR A 600 13.79 26.57 31.19
N TYR A 601 14.13 25.29 31.32
CA TYR A 601 15.25 24.80 32.13
C TYR A 601 16.39 24.24 31.29
N GLY A 602 16.10 23.79 30.06
CA GLY A 602 17.10 23.32 29.13
C GLY A 602 16.65 23.38 27.68
N SER A 603 17.34 22.65 26.82
CA SER A 603 17.00 22.53 25.40
C SER A 603 17.13 21.08 24.94
N ILE A 604 16.34 20.68 23.96
CA ILE A 604 16.40 19.36 23.33
C ILE A 604 16.69 19.48 21.84
N VAL A 605 17.42 18.50 21.31
CA VAL A 605 17.54 18.24 19.87
C VAL A 605 17.06 16.81 19.64
N VAL A 606 16.20 16.62 18.65
CA VAL A 606 15.71 15.31 18.20
C VAL A 606 16.08 15.16 16.73
N ASN A 607 16.77 14.07 16.40
CA ASN A 607 17.09 13.69 15.03
C ASN A 607 15.95 12.85 14.46
N GLN A 608 15.89 12.76 13.13
CA GLN A 608 14.83 12.08 12.39
C GLN A 608 14.72 10.58 12.69
N ASP A 609 15.82 9.94 13.07
CA ASP A 609 15.86 8.53 13.49
C ASP A 609 15.35 8.30 14.93
N GLY A 610 14.81 9.34 15.57
CA GLY A 610 14.34 9.32 16.95
C GLY A 610 15.44 9.45 17.99
N SER A 611 16.72 9.52 17.60
CA SER A 611 17.78 9.80 18.56
C SER A 611 17.71 11.25 19.04
N TRP A 612 17.90 11.48 20.33
CA TRP A 612 17.75 12.80 20.92
C TRP A 612 18.83 13.10 21.97
N VAL A 613 19.02 14.40 22.24
CA VAL A 613 19.94 14.96 23.24
C VAL A 613 19.27 16.12 23.94
N PHE A 614 19.09 16.01 25.26
CA PHE A 614 18.66 17.11 26.12
C PHE A 614 19.89 17.71 26.83
N THR A 615 19.95 19.04 26.89
CA THR A 615 20.97 19.81 27.60
C THR A 615 20.30 20.72 28.61
N LEU A 616 20.48 20.46 29.89
CA LEU A 616 20.05 21.33 30.99
C LEU A 616 20.95 22.57 31.03
N ASP A 617 20.34 23.77 31.09
CA ASP A 617 21.06 25.01 31.34
C ASP A 617 21.22 25.20 32.86
N ASN A 618 22.22 24.51 33.41
CA ASN A 618 22.44 24.47 34.85
C ASN A 618 22.83 25.83 35.42
N ASP A 619 23.40 26.73 34.61
CA ASP A 619 23.75 28.09 35.03
C ASP A 619 22.53 29.04 35.04
N SER A 620 21.39 28.61 34.50
CA SER A 620 20.20 29.45 34.44
C SER A 620 19.65 29.72 35.84
N GLN A 621 19.20 30.96 36.06
CA GLN A 621 18.54 31.32 37.31
C GLN A 621 17.26 30.48 37.55
N ALA A 622 16.62 29.99 36.49
CA ALA A 622 15.44 29.15 36.60
C ALA A 622 15.78 27.79 37.22
N VAL A 623 16.90 27.17 36.82
CA VAL A 623 17.40 25.92 37.39
C VAL A 623 17.97 26.15 38.79
N GLN A 624 18.89 27.12 38.96
CA GLN A 624 19.56 27.46 40.23
C GLN A 624 18.63 27.98 41.36
N SER A 625 17.33 28.07 41.10
CA SER A 625 16.34 28.52 42.08
C SER A 625 15.43 27.40 42.60
N LEU A 626 15.60 26.19 42.03
CA LEU A 626 14.85 24.99 42.38
C LEU A 626 15.39 24.38 43.66
N GLN A 627 14.51 24.07 44.60
CA GLN A 627 14.94 23.51 45.89
C GLN A 627 15.15 21.99 45.83
N GLU A 628 15.84 21.46 46.84
CA GLU A 628 15.95 20.02 47.07
C GLU A 628 14.58 19.32 47.08
N GLY A 629 14.37 18.44 46.10
CA GLY A 629 13.13 17.68 45.94
C GLY A 629 11.99 18.43 45.26
N GLU A 630 12.23 19.66 44.78
CA GLU A 630 11.35 20.35 43.84
C GLU A 630 11.55 19.77 42.44
N THR A 631 10.47 19.34 41.79
CA THR A 631 10.48 18.88 40.41
C THR A 631 9.68 19.82 39.52
N ARG A 632 10.29 20.27 38.44
CA ARG A 632 9.66 21.01 37.35
C ARG A 632 9.77 20.23 36.05
N GLN A 633 9.07 20.68 35.02
CA GLN A 633 9.01 19.99 33.74
C GLN A 633 9.28 20.95 32.60
N ASP A 634 10.12 20.52 31.67
CA ASP A 634 10.05 20.96 30.28
C ASP A 634 9.28 19.90 29.48
N VAL A 635 8.37 20.34 28.62
CA VAL A 635 7.60 19.48 27.71
C VAL A 635 7.92 19.93 26.30
N PHE A 636 8.41 19.01 25.49
CA PHE A 636 8.77 19.25 24.10
C PHE A 636 7.81 18.47 23.20
N GLU A 637 7.47 19.05 22.05
CA GLU A 637 6.52 18.46 21.12
C GLU A 637 7.22 17.98 19.85
N VAL A 638 6.81 16.82 19.36
CA VAL A 638 7.32 16.20 18.12
C VAL A 638 6.19 15.73 17.23
N TYR A 639 6.43 15.69 15.92
CA TYR A 639 5.62 14.93 14.96
C TYR A 639 6.29 13.59 14.66
N ALA A 640 5.46 12.59 14.38
CA ALA A 640 5.85 11.29 13.87
C ALA A 640 5.11 11.05 12.55
N VAL A 641 5.85 10.76 11.49
CA VAL A 641 5.31 10.39 10.18
C VAL A 641 6.04 9.13 9.72
N ASP A 642 5.29 8.12 9.31
CA ASP A 642 5.88 6.88 8.82
C ASP A 642 6.35 6.98 7.36
N GLN A 643 6.86 5.87 6.83
CA GLN A 643 7.26 5.79 5.43
C GLN A 643 6.09 5.86 4.43
N TYR A 644 4.84 5.75 4.89
CA TYR A 644 3.63 5.85 4.06
C TYR A 644 3.00 7.25 4.08
N GLY A 645 3.58 8.18 4.85
CA GLY A 645 3.05 9.53 5.01
C GLY A 645 1.88 9.61 5.99
N LYS A 646 1.67 8.56 6.79
CA LYS A 646 0.65 8.48 7.84
C LYS A 646 1.17 9.02 9.15
N THR A 647 0.26 9.57 9.94
CA THR A 647 0.58 10.22 11.20
C THR A 647 -0.43 9.88 12.29
N ILE A 648 -0.21 10.43 13.48
CA ILE A 648 -1.15 10.33 14.58
C ILE A 648 -2.11 11.50 14.50
N VAL A 649 -3.40 11.22 14.57
CA VAL A 649 -4.46 12.22 14.44
C VAL A 649 -5.39 12.20 15.65
N ASP A 650 -6.04 13.33 15.91
CA ASP A 650 -7.10 13.41 16.92
C ASP A 650 -8.43 12.79 16.43
N GLU A 651 -9.47 12.79 17.27
CA GLU A 651 -10.81 12.30 16.93
C GLU A 651 -11.48 12.99 15.72
N ASN A 652 -10.91 14.11 15.25
CA ASN A 652 -11.38 14.87 14.09
C ASN A 652 -10.48 14.67 12.86
N GLY A 653 -9.46 13.81 12.93
CA GLY A 653 -8.51 13.57 11.85
C GLY A 653 -7.45 14.68 11.71
N LEU A 654 -7.27 15.55 12.71
CA LEU A 654 -6.22 16.56 12.67
C LEU A 654 -4.90 16.00 13.21
N PRO A 655 -3.75 16.26 12.55
CA PRO A 655 -2.45 15.82 13.04
C PRO A 655 -2.21 16.25 14.49
N GLN A 656 -1.80 15.29 15.31
CA GLN A 656 -1.57 15.47 16.73
C GLN A 656 -0.08 15.30 17.05
N THR A 657 0.46 16.23 17.83
CA THR A 657 1.86 16.18 18.27
C THR A 657 2.01 15.24 19.46
N LEU A 658 3.19 14.63 19.61
CA LEU A 658 3.57 13.79 20.73
C LEU A 658 4.45 14.56 21.71
N GLU A 659 4.50 14.13 22.97
CA GLU A 659 5.24 14.83 24.03
C GLU A 659 6.47 14.05 24.51
N ILE A 660 7.57 14.78 24.69
CA ILE A 660 8.75 14.35 25.45
C ILE A 660 8.76 15.16 26.74
N VAL A 661 8.72 14.48 27.88
CA VAL A 661 8.67 15.14 29.20
C VAL A 661 10.01 15.01 29.91
N VAL A 662 10.65 16.14 30.20
CA VAL A 662 11.89 16.21 30.98
C VAL A 662 11.58 16.73 32.38
N ASN A 663 11.68 15.86 33.38
CA ASN A 663 11.58 16.25 34.78
C ASN A 663 12.91 16.84 35.26
N VAL A 664 12.92 18.10 35.67
CA VAL A 664 14.08 18.79 36.23
C VAL A 664 13.94 18.85 37.75
N ASN A 665 14.84 18.17 38.45
CA ASN A 665 14.85 18.12 39.91
C ASN A 665 15.89 19.08 40.48
N GLY A 666 15.47 19.96 41.37
CA GLY A 666 16.36 20.80 42.17
C GLY A 666 17.09 20.01 43.25
N GLN A 667 18.30 20.45 43.56
CA GLN A 667 19.10 20.00 44.70
C GLN A 667 19.24 21.12 45.74
N ASN A 668 19.93 20.85 46.84
CA ASN A 668 20.17 21.87 47.86
C ASN A 668 21.51 22.53 47.56
N ASP A 669 21.51 23.83 47.28
CA ASP A 669 22.73 24.58 47.04
C ASP A 669 23.42 25.04 48.34
N ALA A 670 24.71 25.32 48.23
CA ALA A 670 25.48 25.83 49.36
C ALA A 670 25.38 27.37 49.44
N PRO A 671 25.14 27.95 50.63
CA PRO A 671 25.06 29.40 50.77
C PRO A 671 26.41 30.08 50.51
N THR A 672 26.39 31.15 49.71
CA THR A 672 27.57 31.95 49.39
C THR A 672 27.82 33.05 50.43
N LEU A 673 29.07 33.18 50.88
CA LEU A 673 29.53 34.20 51.82
C LEU A 673 30.31 35.31 51.10
N GLN A 674 29.81 36.55 51.13
CA GLN A 674 30.53 37.72 50.60
C GLN A 674 30.95 38.68 51.71
N ALA A 675 32.17 39.21 51.58
CA ALA A 675 32.74 40.20 52.48
C ALA A 675 33.04 41.49 51.70
N ASN A 676 32.29 42.56 51.99
CA ASN A 676 32.61 43.89 51.48
C ASN A 676 33.77 44.49 52.28
N VAL A 677 35.01 44.38 51.79
CA VAL A 677 36.14 45.09 52.44
C VAL A 677 37.07 45.71 51.40
N GLU A 678 36.85 46.99 51.11
CA GLU A 678 37.94 47.88 50.70
C GLU A 678 37.86 49.18 51.50
N GLU A 679 38.63 49.27 52.60
CA GLU A 679 39.06 50.56 53.13
C GLU A 679 40.51 50.50 53.63
N THR A 680 41.26 51.57 53.38
CA THR A 680 42.65 51.75 53.81
C THR A 680 42.70 52.63 55.06
N VAL A 681 43.30 52.14 56.15
CA VAL A 681 43.45 52.89 57.40
C VAL A 681 44.71 53.77 57.39
N VAL A 682 44.60 55.02 57.84
CA VAL A 682 45.75 55.91 58.08
C VAL A 682 46.17 55.85 59.55
N ALA A 683 47.47 55.67 59.80
CA ALA A 683 48.06 55.08 61.02
C ALA A 683 48.13 55.94 62.30
N ASP A 684 47.27 56.94 62.52
CA ASP A 684 47.45 57.94 63.61
C ASP A 684 46.34 57.99 64.69
N ASP A 685 45.46 57.00 64.81
CA ASP A 685 44.43 56.94 65.88
C ASP A 685 44.33 55.54 66.54
N PRO A 686 44.58 55.39 67.87
CA PRO A 686 44.57 54.11 68.57
C PRO A 686 43.17 53.53 68.86
N ASP A 687 42.06 54.23 68.56
CA ASP A 687 40.69 53.77 68.86
C ASP A 687 39.82 53.48 67.61
N GLN A 688 40.41 53.30 66.41
CA GLN A 688 39.61 52.95 65.21
C GLN A 688 39.18 51.47 65.20
N THR A 689 37.86 51.24 65.22
CA THR A 689 37.23 49.97 64.88
C THR A 689 36.85 49.95 63.39
N ILE A 690 37.34 48.98 62.63
CA ILE A 690 36.80 48.64 61.30
C ILE A 690 35.62 47.69 61.52
N SER A 691 34.46 48.02 60.97
CA SER A 691 33.31 47.14 60.91
C SER A 691 32.98 46.87 59.45
N GLY A 692 32.96 45.59 59.06
CA GLY A 692 32.40 45.14 57.79
C GLY A 692 31.15 44.30 58.05
N GLN A 693 30.27 44.20 57.06
CA GLN A 693 29.13 43.31 57.08
C GLN A 693 29.44 42.12 56.16
N LEU A 694 29.37 40.90 56.69
CA LEU A 694 29.29 39.69 55.88
C LEU A 694 27.84 39.56 55.43
N THR A 695 27.64 39.41 54.13
CA THR A 695 26.34 39.04 53.56
C THR A 695 26.39 37.58 53.18
N VAL A 696 25.36 36.84 53.58
CA VAL A 696 25.09 35.50 53.05
C VAL A 696 23.97 35.66 52.05
N SER A 697 24.17 35.05 50.90
CA SER A 697 23.14 34.88 49.88
C SER A 697 23.04 33.41 49.56
N ASP A 698 21.81 32.97 49.31
CA ASP A 698 21.51 31.65 48.79
C ASP A 698 20.73 31.81 47.50
N VAL A 699 21.05 30.96 46.53
CA VAL A 699 20.37 30.92 45.24
C VAL A 699 19.02 30.21 45.38
N ASP A 700 18.93 29.27 46.34
CA ASP A 700 17.69 28.65 46.78
C ASP A 700 16.69 29.69 47.32
N THR A 701 15.53 29.79 46.66
CA THR A 701 14.54 30.85 46.93
C THR A 701 13.94 30.82 48.33
N GLN A 702 13.95 29.67 49.02
CA GLN A 702 13.43 29.52 50.38
C GLN A 702 14.48 29.66 51.48
N ASP A 703 15.77 29.61 51.15
CA ASP A 703 16.85 29.69 52.14
C ASP A 703 17.19 31.13 52.55
N GLN A 704 16.60 32.10 51.86
CA GLN A 704 16.67 33.54 52.14
C GLN A 704 16.37 33.87 53.63
N GLY A 705 17.44 34.01 54.41
CA GLY A 705 17.40 34.40 55.83
C GLY A 705 17.33 33.24 56.84
N LEU A 706 17.44 31.99 56.39
CA LEU A 706 17.44 30.78 57.25
C LEU A 706 18.84 30.28 57.64
N HIS A 707 19.89 31.09 57.46
CA HIS A 707 21.26 30.68 57.79
C HIS A 707 21.60 30.79 59.28
N THR A 708 22.23 29.76 59.85
CA THR A 708 22.66 29.76 61.26
C THR A 708 24.15 30.08 61.38
N TRP A 709 24.48 31.25 61.93
CA TRP A 709 25.88 31.64 62.16
C TRP A 709 26.46 30.98 63.41
N LEU A 710 27.43 30.08 63.24
CA LEU A 710 28.17 29.47 64.35
C LEU A 710 29.52 30.15 64.57
N GLN A 711 29.61 31.02 65.57
CA GLN A 711 30.90 31.61 65.96
C GLN A 711 31.73 30.60 66.75
N ARG A 712 32.77 30.04 66.13
CA ARG A 712 33.78 29.26 66.84
C ARG A 712 34.72 30.21 67.59
N GLN A 713 34.63 30.29 68.92
CA GLN A 713 35.65 30.95 69.74
C GLN A 713 36.99 30.18 69.63
N MET A 714 37.87 30.63 68.74
CA MET A 714 39.30 30.30 68.84
C MET A 714 39.89 31.15 69.97
N GLY A 715 40.03 30.56 71.14
CA GLY A 715 40.66 31.22 72.28
C GLY A 715 42.13 31.51 72.00
N THR A 716 42.50 32.78 71.87
CA THR A 716 43.59 33.47 72.57
C THR A 716 43.83 34.85 71.95
N SER A 717 44.02 35.85 72.80
CA SER A 717 44.24 37.25 72.43
C SER A 717 45.48 37.43 71.55
N ILE A 718 45.33 38.05 70.38
CA ILE A 718 46.46 38.50 69.56
C ILE A 718 46.91 39.87 70.10
N ARG A 719 48.09 39.92 70.73
CA ARG A 719 48.80 41.19 71.01
C ARG A 719 49.71 41.49 69.83
N ILE A 720 49.38 42.52 69.05
CA ILE A 720 50.27 43.06 68.01
C ILE A 720 51.18 44.10 68.67
N THR A 721 52.49 43.85 68.66
CA THR A 721 53.50 44.86 69.00
C THR A 721 54.06 45.40 67.69
N ALA A 722 53.89 46.70 67.45
CA ALA A 722 54.31 47.33 66.21
C ALA A 722 55.84 47.34 66.06
N LEU A 723 56.33 46.67 65.02
CA LEU A 723 57.57 47.00 64.32
C LEU A 723 57.24 46.96 62.81
N SER A 724 57.76 47.96 62.10
CA SER A 724 57.38 48.43 60.77
C SER A 724 57.73 47.46 59.60
N PRO A 725 57.32 47.81 58.36
CA PRO A 725 56.30 47.13 57.58
C PRO A 725 56.84 45.89 56.84
N LEU A 726 56.10 44.78 56.88
CA LEU A 726 56.25 43.70 55.92
C LEU A 726 54.89 43.07 55.63
N THR A 727 54.64 42.94 54.34
CA THR A 727 53.59 42.17 53.67
C THR A 727 53.22 40.90 54.44
N VAL A 728 51.93 40.73 54.74
CA VAL A 728 51.40 39.44 55.20
C VAL A 728 50.49 38.90 54.11
N MET A 729 51.00 37.88 53.40
CA MET A 729 50.18 36.88 52.74
C MET A 729 49.42 36.10 53.82
N VAL A 730 48.10 35.98 53.66
CA VAL A 730 47.33 34.97 54.39
C VAL A 730 47.20 33.76 53.47
N HIS A 731 47.83 32.66 53.87
CA HIS A 731 47.66 31.34 53.27
C HIS A 731 46.26 30.82 53.55
N GLY A 732 45.69 30.15 52.55
CA GLY A 732 44.36 29.55 52.58
C GLY A 732 44.17 28.56 53.72
N LEU A 733 42.90 28.42 54.10
CA LEU A 733 42.40 27.32 54.91
C LEU A 733 41.13 26.81 54.23
N MET A 734 41.26 25.58 53.75
CA MET A 734 40.23 24.69 53.22
C MET A 734 38.96 24.74 54.08
N TRP A 735 37.81 24.78 53.42
CA TRP A 735 36.67 23.92 53.75
C TRP A 735 36.27 23.21 52.47
#